data_AF-A0A182PMB9-F1
#
_entry.id   AF-A0A182PMB9-F1
#
_cell.length_a   1.000
_cell.length_b   1.000
_cell.length_c   1.000
_cell.angle_alpha   90.00
_cell.angle_beta   90.00
_cell.angle_gamma   90.00
#
_symmetry.space_group_name_H-M   'P 1'
#
loop_
_entity.id
_entity.type
_entity.pdbx_description
1 polymer ?
#
loop_
_entity_poly.entity_id
_entity_poly.type
_entity_poly.pdbx_seq_one_letter_code
_entity_poly.pdbx_strand_id
1 'polypeptide(L)'
;LQSIAQFVFRQSLPQRYGKWAVITGASDGIGKGYAHYLGKKGMAIVLVARNEAKLTKVATEIKSKYGVETKVLVTDFSKGPEVYPLLEKALVPLDVGILVNNVGVTHDTPMFADEVPQKMLWDLINVNVAAVTLLCNILTPSMKQRQRGLIINVSSITSVSPAPCMATYAASKAYMTSFSVALRDELRPFGVEVQTVRPSFVHTNMTEFLVTGKDEWSKHMMVGVDNFMAYAGCTIVITGASDGIGKGYAEYLARKRMNIVLIARNENKLNHVANDILRKYSVRTKVVIADFSEGDAVYEHLERELLPLDVGILVNNVGLSYDRTMCMDELPKKLVWDLLTVNVASVSMLCHMLIPAMKQRRRGLIVNISSLSAAAPAPYLSVYSAAKVYVRNFSMALREELRPHRVEVQTVLPGFVRTNMTAFVATEHKGKPISKQLVDVDHYVRYAGFTIGKTDRTCGYWSHGLQYAGLKLVPEFVRVYVLQTIYDHLRVITGGSDGIGKGYAHYLAGQGMKVLLIARNEEKLKRVAEEIAAKHHGVETKILVADFSKGEQIYERLDQELSSLDIGILVNNVGVINEKPIQVDRMEKRLLWNLININIGAATLLCNIALPSMKKRHRGLIINISSLASLAPTPYLAIYAASKAYMTSFSLALQEEVAPYGIDCQTVAPGYVHTSMTEYLNTTDGQKSSFSVRLVKVKDMIRYAGYCIGKVDQTTGHWSHGIQVRYRLSSCYRFHFHKFNSFQTAILNMLPASLKFRLFSRFYTQLLHEFSDVDKKAA
;
A
#
# COMPACT_ATOMS: atom_id res chain seq x y z
N LEU A 1 0.98 -39.11 -13.28
CA LEU A 1 -0.37 -39.72 -13.26
C LEU A 1 -1.12 -39.44 -11.95
N GLN A 2 -0.68 -39.91 -10.77
CA GLN A 2 -1.36 -39.61 -9.48
C GLN A 2 -1.65 -38.11 -9.26
N SER A 3 -0.68 -37.23 -9.57
CA SER A 3 -0.82 -35.77 -9.53
C SER A 3 -1.91 -35.20 -10.45
N ILE A 4 -2.23 -35.90 -11.54
CA ILE A 4 -3.31 -35.53 -12.48
C ILE A 4 -4.65 -36.04 -11.93
N ALA A 5 -4.69 -37.27 -11.39
CA ALA A 5 -5.90 -37.80 -10.74
C ALA A 5 -6.37 -36.91 -9.58
N GLN A 6 -5.45 -36.42 -8.74
CA GLN A 6 -5.75 -35.45 -7.67
C GLN A 6 -6.24 -34.08 -8.17
N PHE A 7 -5.94 -33.72 -9.43
CA PHE A 7 -6.35 -32.46 -10.04
C PHE A 7 -7.72 -32.57 -10.73
N VAL A 8 -8.00 -33.73 -11.35
CA VAL A 8 -9.26 -34.03 -12.05
C VAL A 8 -10.38 -34.41 -11.06
N PHE A 9 -10.08 -35.23 -10.05
CA PHE A 9 -11.07 -35.69 -9.06
C PHE A 9 -10.82 -35.10 -7.68
N ARG A 10 -11.60 -34.08 -7.30
CA ARG A 10 -11.57 -33.48 -5.96
C ARG A 10 -12.20 -34.41 -4.92
N GLN A 11 -11.40 -35.32 -4.38
CA GLN A 11 -11.75 -36.09 -3.18
C GLN A 11 -12.10 -35.19 -2.00
N SER A 12 -13.06 -35.61 -1.18
CA SER A 12 -13.40 -34.96 0.09
C SER A 12 -12.32 -35.19 1.15
N LEU A 13 -12.31 -34.41 2.24
CA LEU A 13 -11.35 -34.65 3.34
C LEU A 13 -11.50 -36.04 3.97
N PRO A 14 -12.73 -36.58 4.21
CA PRO A 14 -12.92 -37.97 4.59
C PRO A 14 -12.30 -38.98 3.62
N GLN A 15 -12.44 -38.77 2.31
CA GLN A 15 -11.90 -39.68 1.29
C GLN A 15 -10.38 -39.63 1.19
N ARG A 16 -9.77 -38.44 1.28
CA ARG A 16 -8.32 -38.25 1.14
C ARG A 16 -7.55 -38.68 2.38
N TYR A 17 -8.04 -38.33 3.57
CA TYR A 17 -7.27 -38.50 4.81
C TYR A 17 -7.85 -39.56 5.76
N GLY A 18 -9.17 -39.69 5.85
CA GLY A 18 -9.88 -40.62 6.75
C GLY A 18 -11.10 -39.99 7.42
N LYS A 19 -12.01 -40.81 7.96
CA LYS A 19 -13.32 -40.39 8.50
C LYS A 19 -13.22 -39.37 9.64
N TRP A 20 -12.27 -39.54 10.56
CA TRP A 20 -12.20 -38.79 11.82
C TRP A 20 -11.13 -37.69 11.82
N ALA A 21 -11.45 -36.56 12.46
CA ALA A 21 -10.50 -35.52 12.84
C ALA A 21 -10.45 -35.38 14.37
N VAL A 22 -9.25 -35.39 14.95
CA VAL A 22 -9.01 -35.17 16.39
C VAL A 22 -8.50 -33.74 16.59
N ILE A 23 -9.17 -32.93 17.42
CA ILE A 23 -8.76 -31.55 17.70
C ILE A 23 -8.52 -31.41 19.21
N THR A 24 -7.33 -30.98 19.61
CA THR A 24 -7.02 -30.67 21.02
C THR A 24 -7.24 -29.19 21.34
N GLY A 25 -7.73 -28.89 22.55
CA GLY A 25 -8.21 -27.55 22.89
C GLY A 25 -9.49 -27.16 22.13
N ALA A 26 -10.31 -28.14 21.71
CA ALA A 26 -11.47 -27.94 20.84
C ALA A 26 -12.66 -27.18 21.46
N SER A 27 -12.64 -26.95 22.77
CA SER A 27 -13.70 -26.28 23.51
C SER A 27 -13.84 -24.78 23.21
N ASP A 28 -12.81 -24.14 22.67
CA ASP A 28 -12.77 -22.68 22.49
C ASP A 28 -11.80 -22.24 21.36
N GLY A 29 -11.84 -20.95 21.02
CA GLY A 29 -10.85 -20.28 20.16
C GLY A 29 -10.53 -20.99 18.83
N ILE A 30 -9.23 -21.08 18.50
CA ILE A 30 -8.72 -21.67 17.25
C ILE A 30 -9.16 -23.15 17.11
N GLY A 31 -9.17 -23.90 18.21
CA GLY A 31 -9.61 -25.31 18.24
C GLY A 31 -11.07 -25.48 17.87
N LYS A 32 -11.96 -24.68 18.47
CA LYS A 32 -13.38 -24.63 18.08
C LYS A 32 -13.55 -24.25 16.61
N GLY A 33 -12.74 -23.32 16.10
CA GLY A 33 -12.69 -22.95 14.68
C GLY A 33 -12.37 -24.13 13.76
N TYR A 34 -11.32 -24.90 14.04
CA TYR A 34 -10.99 -26.11 13.28
C TYR A 34 -12.08 -27.18 13.36
N ALA A 35 -12.67 -27.40 14.55
CA ALA A 35 -13.73 -28.38 14.75
C ALA A 35 -14.97 -28.09 13.88
N HIS A 36 -15.45 -26.84 13.85
CA HIS A 36 -16.54 -26.46 12.93
C HIS A 36 -16.14 -26.53 11.45
N TYR A 37 -14.91 -26.13 11.09
CA TYR A 37 -14.47 -26.16 9.70
C TYR A 37 -14.41 -27.60 9.15
N LEU A 38 -13.82 -28.53 9.90
CA LEU A 38 -13.70 -29.93 9.50
C LEU A 38 -15.05 -30.66 9.54
N GLY A 39 -15.91 -30.35 10.51
CA GLY A 39 -17.30 -30.84 10.54
C GLY A 39 -18.09 -30.41 9.30
N LYS A 40 -17.96 -29.13 8.91
CA LYS A 40 -18.54 -28.59 7.65
C LYS A 40 -17.95 -29.25 6.38
N LYS A 41 -16.84 -29.98 6.48
CA LYS A 41 -16.21 -30.75 5.38
C LYS A 41 -16.57 -32.24 5.43
N GLY A 42 -17.54 -32.64 6.26
CA GLY A 42 -18.05 -34.01 6.34
C GLY A 42 -17.18 -34.94 7.19
N MET A 43 -16.23 -34.41 7.97
CA MET A 43 -15.43 -35.24 8.88
C MET A 43 -16.16 -35.44 10.22
N ALA A 44 -16.08 -36.64 10.76
CA ALA A 44 -16.46 -36.92 12.13
C ALA A 44 -15.43 -36.33 13.10
N ILE A 45 -15.86 -35.72 14.21
CA ILE A 45 -15.00 -34.86 15.04
C ILE A 45 -14.81 -35.46 16.44
N VAL A 46 -13.55 -35.68 16.84
CA VAL A 46 -13.19 -35.93 18.24
C VAL A 46 -12.69 -34.63 18.86
N LEU A 47 -13.43 -34.13 19.85
CA LEU A 47 -13.12 -32.90 20.56
C LEU A 47 -12.42 -33.23 21.88
N VAL A 48 -11.18 -32.79 22.05
CA VAL A 48 -10.36 -33.07 23.25
C VAL A 48 -10.06 -31.77 23.99
N ALA A 49 -10.50 -31.65 25.25
CA ALA A 49 -10.18 -30.53 26.14
C ALA A 49 -10.53 -30.85 27.61
N ARG A 50 -10.37 -29.87 28.50
CA ARG A 50 -10.53 -30.04 29.96
C ARG A 50 -11.95 -29.86 30.49
N ASN A 51 -12.77 -29.05 29.82
CA ASN A 51 -14.10 -28.68 30.30
C ASN A 51 -15.18 -29.43 29.49
N GLU A 52 -15.79 -30.42 30.13
CA GLU A 52 -16.80 -31.28 29.52
C GLU A 52 -18.03 -30.51 29.02
N ALA A 53 -18.59 -29.61 29.84
CA ALA A 53 -19.77 -28.83 29.47
C ALA A 53 -19.54 -27.99 28.19
N LYS A 54 -18.37 -27.33 28.06
CA LYS A 54 -17.99 -26.63 26.83
C LYS A 54 -17.81 -27.61 25.66
N LEU A 55 -17.15 -28.75 25.86
CA LEU A 55 -16.96 -29.76 24.80
C LEU A 55 -18.29 -30.32 24.28
N THR A 56 -19.17 -30.77 25.17
CA THR A 56 -20.49 -31.33 24.84
C THR A 56 -21.38 -30.29 24.15
N LYS A 57 -21.29 -29.01 24.53
CA LYS A 57 -21.93 -27.92 23.78
C LYS A 57 -21.39 -27.81 22.35
N VAL A 58 -20.06 -27.73 22.14
CA VAL A 58 -19.47 -27.61 20.80
C VAL A 58 -19.73 -28.87 19.94
N ALA A 59 -19.70 -30.06 20.54
CA ALA A 59 -20.06 -31.31 19.88
C ALA A 59 -21.52 -31.28 19.39
N THR A 60 -22.45 -30.83 20.23
CA THR A 60 -23.88 -30.69 19.89
C THR A 60 -24.12 -29.62 18.81
N GLU A 61 -23.40 -28.48 18.88
CA GLU A 61 -23.41 -27.43 17.84
C GLU A 61 -22.86 -27.94 16.49
N ILE A 62 -21.88 -28.85 16.48
CA ILE A 62 -21.32 -29.45 15.25
C ILE A 62 -22.27 -30.52 14.68
N LYS A 63 -22.77 -31.43 15.53
CA LYS A 63 -23.67 -32.51 15.14
C LYS A 63 -24.97 -31.98 14.54
N SER A 64 -25.61 -31.00 15.18
CA SER A 64 -26.86 -30.40 14.68
C SER A 64 -26.68 -29.58 13.40
N LYS A 65 -25.54 -28.89 13.25
CA LYS A 65 -25.30 -27.95 12.13
C LYS A 65 -24.73 -28.59 10.87
N TYR A 66 -24.08 -29.75 10.99
CA TYR A 66 -23.39 -30.41 9.87
C TYR A 66 -23.74 -31.90 9.70
N GLY A 67 -24.52 -32.51 10.60
CA GLY A 67 -24.94 -33.91 10.50
C GLY A 67 -23.83 -34.96 10.72
N VAL A 68 -22.62 -34.52 11.13
CA VAL A 68 -21.47 -35.41 11.36
C VAL A 68 -21.48 -36.02 12.76
N GLU A 69 -20.89 -37.20 12.89
CA GLU A 69 -20.59 -37.82 14.19
C GLU A 69 -19.62 -36.95 15.01
N THR A 70 -19.84 -36.92 16.32
CA THR A 70 -18.97 -36.20 17.28
C THR A 70 -18.69 -37.06 18.49
N LYS A 71 -17.44 -37.09 18.95
CA LYS A 71 -17.01 -37.69 20.22
C LYS A 71 -16.36 -36.63 21.10
N VAL A 72 -16.57 -36.74 22.41
CA VAL A 72 -15.94 -35.89 23.43
C VAL A 72 -14.93 -36.73 24.19
N LEU A 73 -13.72 -36.21 24.38
CA LEU A 73 -12.73 -36.77 25.29
C LEU A 73 -12.34 -35.68 26.30
N VAL A 74 -12.69 -35.88 27.56
CA VAL A 74 -12.29 -34.99 28.65
C VAL A 74 -10.86 -35.34 29.04
N THR A 75 -9.93 -34.40 28.92
CA THR A 75 -8.50 -34.66 29.13
C THR A 75 -7.77 -33.39 29.54
N ASP A 76 -7.04 -33.45 30.65
CA ASP A 76 -6.10 -32.42 31.09
C ASP A 76 -4.65 -32.85 30.89
N PHE A 77 -4.05 -32.37 29.80
CA PHE A 77 -2.66 -32.63 29.45
C PHE A 77 -1.64 -32.11 30.47
N SER A 78 -2.00 -31.20 31.39
CA SER A 78 -1.08 -30.72 32.44
C SER A 78 -0.64 -31.83 33.39
N LYS A 79 -1.46 -32.88 33.55
CA LYS A 79 -1.16 -34.08 34.34
C LYS A 79 -0.02 -34.94 33.78
N GLY A 80 0.47 -34.66 32.57
CA GLY A 80 1.62 -35.38 32.01
C GLY A 80 1.27 -36.82 31.59
N PRO A 81 2.15 -37.82 31.81
CA PRO A 81 2.07 -39.14 31.17
C PRO A 81 0.77 -39.94 31.38
N GLU A 82 0.03 -39.74 32.48
CA GLU A 82 -1.13 -40.59 32.84
C GLU A 82 -2.29 -40.55 31.83
N VAL A 83 -2.41 -39.48 31.04
CA VAL A 83 -3.56 -39.30 30.14
C VAL A 83 -3.44 -40.05 28.81
N TYR A 84 -2.21 -40.38 28.39
CA TYR A 84 -1.95 -40.88 27.04
C TYR A 84 -2.46 -42.31 26.78
N PRO A 85 -2.38 -43.29 27.71
CA PRO A 85 -2.98 -44.61 27.51
C PRO A 85 -4.51 -44.58 27.31
N LEU A 86 -5.20 -43.61 27.93
CA LEU A 86 -6.65 -43.41 27.74
C LEU A 86 -6.95 -42.80 26.35
N LEU A 87 -6.14 -41.84 25.90
CA LEU A 87 -6.23 -41.27 24.56
C LEU A 87 -5.92 -42.32 23.49
N GLU A 88 -4.89 -43.13 23.66
CA GLU A 88 -4.51 -44.21 22.75
C GLU A 88 -5.65 -45.21 22.58
N LYS A 89 -6.16 -45.76 23.70
CA LYS A 89 -7.31 -46.69 23.71
C LYS A 89 -8.57 -46.11 23.06
N ALA A 90 -8.78 -44.79 23.14
CA ALA A 90 -9.94 -44.12 22.56
C ALA A 90 -9.77 -43.72 21.08
N LEU A 91 -8.54 -43.48 20.61
CA LEU A 91 -8.26 -42.90 19.30
C LEU A 91 -7.70 -43.89 18.27
N VAL A 92 -6.85 -44.85 18.67
CA VAL A 92 -6.25 -45.84 17.75
C VAL A 92 -7.30 -46.71 17.03
N PRO A 93 -8.43 -47.11 17.66
CA PRO A 93 -9.50 -47.84 16.97
C PRO A 93 -10.29 -47.03 15.94
N LEU A 94 -9.99 -45.73 15.76
CA LEU A 94 -10.72 -44.85 14.84
C LEU A 94 -9.92 -44.61 13.55
N ASP A 95 -10.60 -44.46 12.42
CA ASP A 95 -10.01 -44.00 11.17
C ASP A 95 -9.67 -42.49 11.24
N VAL A 96 -8.74 -42.11 12.13
CA VAL A 96 -8.26 -40.73 12.29
C VAL A 96 -7.44 -40.36 11.06
N GLY A 97 -8.00 -39.47 10.25
CA GLY A 97 -7.33 -38.89 9.09
C GLY A 97 -6.63 -37.57 9.39
N ILE A 98 -7.16 -36.78 10.31
CA ILE A 98 -6.58 -35.47 10.67
C ILE A 98 -6.33 -35.38 12.18
N LEU A 99 -5.14 -34.95 12.57
CA LEU A 99 -4.81 -34.55 13.95
C LEU A 99 -4.54 -33.05 13.98
N VAL A 100 -5.20 -32.31 14.86
CA VAL A 100 -4.98 -30.88 15.09
C VAL A 100 -4.49 -30.67 16.52
N ASN A 101 -3.17 -30.60 16.68
CA ASN A 101 -2.50 -30.29 17.94
C ASN A 101 -2.56 -28.79 18.18
N ASN A 102 -3.67 -28.34 18.78
CA ASN A 102 -4.00 -26.94 19.03
C ASN A 102 -3.96 -26.56 20.52
N VAL A 103 -4.02 -27.54 21.45
CA VAL A 103 -3.95 -27.26 22.88
C VAL A 103 -2.65 -26.53 23.25
N GLY A 104 -2.75 -25.67 24.26
CA GLY A 104 -1.60 -24.98 24.82
C GLY A 104 -1.96 -24.20 26.09
N VAL A 105 -0.94 -23.76 26.82
CA VAL A 105 -1.01 -22.81 27.93
C VAL A 105 0.10 -21.77 27.83
N THR A 106 -0.06 -20.68 28.59
CA THR A 106 0.95 -19.67 28.92
C THR A 106 0.62 -19.12 30.31
N HIS A 107 1.55 -18.40 30.94
CA HIS A 107 1.31 -17.63 32.16
C HIS A 107 0.57 -16.32 31.83
N ASP A 108 -0.25 -15.82 32.77
CA ASP A 108 -1.23 -14.74 32.55
C ASP A 108 -0.64 -13.30 32.55
N THR A 109 0.65 -13.15 32.85
CA THR A 109 1.38 -11.87 32.74
C THR A 109 2.80 -12.12 32.24
N PRO A 110 3.50 -11.15 31.62
CA PRO A 110 4.93 -11.30 31.33
C PRO A 110 5.73 -11.41 32.64
N MET A 111 6.60 -12.42 32.73
CA MET A 111 7.37 -12.76 33.94
C MET A 111 8.80 -13.20 33.56
N PHE A 112 9.81 -12.84 34.34
CA PHE A 112 11.17 -13.37 34.17
C PHE A 112 11.21 -14.88 34.46
N ALA A 113 12.21 -15.57 33.92
CA ALA A 113 12.20 -17.05 33.87
C ALA A 113 12.31 -17.71 35.25
N ASP A 114 12.90 -17.00 36.20
CA ASP A 114 13.05 -17.30 37.62
C ASP A 114 11.80 -16.94 38.47
N GLU A 115 10.96 -16.02 38.00
CA GLU A 115 9.68 -15.68 38.64
C GLU A 115 8.57 -16.69 38.35
N VAL A 116 8.63 -17.39 37.20
CA VAL A 116 7.56 -18.32 36.77
C VAL A 116 7.52 -19.55 37.69
N PRO A 117 6.39 -19.85 38.37
CA PRO A 117 6.31 -20.98 39.29
C PRO A 117 6.64 -22.32 38.61
N GLN A 118 7.43 -23.18 39.28
CA GLN A 118 7.89 -24.45 38.71
C GLN A 118 6.75 -25.35 38.20
N LYS A 119 5.56 -25.32 38.83
CA LYS A 119 4.38 -26.02 38.32
C LYS A 119 3.95 -25.51 36.94
N MET A 120 3.94 -24.20 36.71
CA MET A 120 3.60 -23.61 35.41
C MET A 120 4.65 -23.98 34.35
N LEU A 121 5.92 -24.15 34.73
CA LEU A 121 6.97 -24.66 33.83
C LEU A 121 6.67 -26.11 33.40
N TRP A 122 6.29 -26.98 34.33
CA TRP A 122 5.87 -28.35 34.02
C TRP A 122 4.56 -28.40 33.22
N ASP A 123 3.57 -27.58 33.55
CA ASP A 123 2.32 -27.47 32.79
C ASP A 123 2.59 -27.01 31.34
N LEU A 124 3.52 -26.06 31.14
CA LEU A 124 3.97 -25.62 29.81
C LEU A 124 4.62 -26.76 29.03
N ILE A 125 5.50 -27.55 29.64
CA ILE A 125 6.11 -28.72 29.00
C ILE A 125 5.04 -29.77 28.67
N ASN A 126 4.23 -30.16 29.65
CA ASN A 126 3.24 -31.22 29.48
C ASN A 126 2.19 -30.88 28.41
N VAL A 127 1.71 -29.63 28.37
CA VAL A 127 0.65 -29.21 27.43
C VAL A 127 1.20 -28.73 26.08
N ASN A 128 2.31 -27.98 26.02
CA ASN A 128 2.81 -27.42 24.75
C ASN A 128 3.84 -28.33 24.04
N VAL A 129 4.53 -29.21 24.77
CA VAL A 129 5.61 -30.07 24.25
C VAL A 129 5.18 -31.54 24.24
N ALA A 130 4.86 -32.12 25.40
CA ALA A 130 4.56 -33.55 25.49
C ALA A 130 3.27 -33.92 24.72
N ALA A 131 2.21 -33.12 24.83
CA ALA A 131 0.94 -33.41 24.15
C ALA A 131 1.05 -33.52 22.62
N VAL A 132 1.79 -32.62 21.97
CA VAL A 132 2.00 -32.67 20.51
C VAL A 132 2.86 -33.88 20.12
N THR A 133 3.92 -34.17 20.87
CA THR A 133 4.85 -35.27 20.58
C THR A 133 4.18 -36.63 20.77
N LEU A 134 3.46 -36.83 21.89
CA LEU A 134 2.84 -38.11 22.23
C LEU A 134 1.58 -38.38 21.40
N LEU A 135 0.77 -37.38 21.04
CA LEU A 135 -0.34 -37.60 20.11
C LEU A 135 0.14 -37.90 18.68
N CYS A 136 1.27 -37.33 18.26
CA CYS A 136 1.91 -37.76 17.02
C CYS A 136 2.42 -39.21 17.13
N ASN A 137 3.08 -39.58 18.24
CA ASN A 137 3.56 -40.94 18.47
C ASN A 137 2.42 -41.98 18.46
N ILE A 138 1.28 -41.70 19.10
CA ILE A 138 0.09 -42.59 19.12
C ILE A 138 -0.52 -42.78 17.72
N LEU A 139 -0.67 -41.70 16.94
CA LEU A 139 -1.48 -41.74 15.71
C LEU A 139 -0.67 -41.98 14.43
N THR A 140 0.63 -41.70 14.43
CA THR A 140 1.47 -41.91 13.24
C THR A 140 1.63 -43.38 12.81
N PRO A 141 1.69 -44.41 13.68
CA PRO A 141 1.73 -45.80 13.23
C PRO A 141 0.53 -46.17 12.36
N SER A 142 -0.69 -45.87 12.83
CA SER A 142 -1.93 -46.14 12.09
C SER A 142 -2.05 -45.27 10.82
N MET A 143 -1.58 -44.02 10.82
CA MET A 143 -1.53 -43.18 9.60
C MET A 143 -0.53 -43.74 8.56
N LYS A 144 0.66 -44.17 9.00
CA LYS A 144 1.68 -44.80 8.14
C LYS A 144 1.18 -46.12 7.53
N GLN A 145 0.51 -46.96 8.32
CA GLN A 145 -0.07 -48.22 7.86
C GLN A 145 -1.14 -48.02 6.77
N ARG A 146 -1.98 -46.99 6.91
CA ARG A 146 -3.01 -46.62 5.91
C ARG A 146 -2.45 -45.80 4.74
N GLN A 147 -1.17 -45.44 4.78
CA GLN A 147 -0.48 -44.50 3.89
C GLN A 147 -1.20 -43.16 3.64
N ARG A 148 -1.92 -42.66 4.67
CA ARG A 148 -2.63 -41.37 4.61
C ARG A 148 -2.81 -40.73 5.98
N GLY A 149 -2.71 -39.40 6.01
CA GLY A 149 -3.06 -38.58 7.16
C GLY A 149 -2.62 -37.12 6.99
N LEU A 150 -3.11 -36.24 7.86
CA LEU A 150 -2.65 -34.86 7.97
C LEU A 150 -2.54 -34.44 9.45
N ILE A 151 -1.34 -34.06 9.86
CA ILE A 151 -1.04 -33.53 11.20
C ILE A 151 -0.93 -32.01 11.09
N ILE A 152 -1.63 -31.27 11.94
CA ILE A 152 -1.64 -29.80 11.99
C ILE A 152 -1.21 -29.37 13.40
N ASN A 153 0.01 -28.83 13.52
CA ASN A 153 0.59 -28.40 14.80
C ASN A 153 0.53 -26.87 14.92
N VAL A 154 -0.19 -26.36 15.93
CA VAL A 154 -0.39 -24.93 16.17
C VAL A 154 0.70 -24.37 17.09
N SER A 155 1.79 -23.94 16.45
CA SER A 155 2.94 -23.25 17.05
C SER A 155 2.54 -21.79 17.39
N SER A 156 3.46 -20.83 17.27
CA SER A 156 3.22 -19.39 17.46
C SER A 156 4.27 -18.58 16.68
N ILE A 157 4.03 -17.30 16.43
CA ILE A 157 5.06 -16.38 15.90
C ILE A 157 6.26 -16.25 16.86
N THR A 158 6.08 -16.47 18.17
CA THR A 158 7.18 -16.53 19.15
C THR A 158 8.14 -17.72 18.94
N SER A 159 7.87 -18.61 17.97
CA SER A 159 8.81 -19.67 17.57
C SER A 159 9.97 -19.20 16.70
N VAL A 160 9.94 -17.97 16.14
CA VAL A 160 11.00 -17.48 15.22
C VAL A 160 11.97 -16.49 15.86
N SER A 161 11.76 -16.11 17.12
CA SER A 161 12.64 -15.20 17.87
C SER A 161 12.42 -15.39 19.38
N PRO A 162 13.48 -15.36 20.22
CA PRO A 162 13.32 -15.35 21.67
C PRO A 162 12.41 -14.21 22.13
N ALA A 163 11.50 -14.51 23.06
CA ALA A 163 10.63 -13.52 23.68
C ALA A 163 11.00 -13.36 25.17
N PRO A 164 11.71 -12.28 25.55
CA PRO A 164 11.89 -11.91 26.96
C PRO A 164 10.55 -11.84 27.69
N CYS A 165 10.56 -12.21 28.97
CA CYS A 165 9.37 -12.32 29.82
C CYS A 165 8.27 -13.29 29.34
N MET A 166 8.54 -14.11 28.31
CA MET A 166 7.72 -15.26 27.85
C MET A 166 8.61 -16.43 27.38
N ALA A 167 9.82 -16.55 27.95
CA ALA A 167 10.91 -17.35 27.38
C ALA A 167 10.56 -18.84 27.22
N THR A 168 9.89 -19.42 28.20
CA THR A 168 9.51 -20.84 28.26
C THR A 168 8.34 -21.16 27.33
N TYR A 169 7.37 -20.25 27.21
CA TYR A 169 6.33 -20.32 26.17
C TYR A 169 6.95 -20.27 24.76
N ALA A 170 7.84 -19.30 24.50
CA ALA A 170 8.51 -19.16 23.21
C ALA A 170 9.34 -20.41 22.86
N ALA A 171 10.11 -20.93 23.81
CA ALA A 171 10.86 -22.18 23.66
C ALA A 171 9.95 -23.38 23.34
N SER A 172 8.82 -23.53 24.04
CA SER A 172 7.85 -24.62 23.76
C SER A 172 7.27 -24.55 22.34
N LYS A 173 7.00 -23.33 21.85
CA LYS A 173 6.48 -23.12 20.48
C LYS A 173 7.59 -23.24 19.43
N ALA A 174 8.85 -22.93 19.76
CA ALA A 174 10.02 -23.21 18.93
C ALA A 174 10.29 -24.71 18.80
N TYR A 175 10.25 -25.48 19.90
CA TYR A 175 10.29 -26.94 19.89
C TYR A 175 9.23 -27.51 18.94
N MET A 176 7.95 -27.13 19.13
CA MET A 176 6.85 -27.60 18.29
C MET A 176 7.08 -27.27 16.81
N THR A 177 7.68 -26.11 16.52
CA THR A 177 8.05 -25.71 15.15
C THR A 177 9.15 -26.61 14.57
N SER A 178 10.21 -26.92 15.33
CA SER A 178 11.32 -27.76 14.88
C SER A 178 10.88 -29.22 14.69
N PHE A 179 10.21 -29.79 15.70
CA PHE A 179 9.61 -31.11 15.66
C PHE A 179 8.69 -31.31 14.45
N SER A 180 7.84 -30.32 14.14
CA SER A 180 6.95 -30.39 12.97
C SER A 180 7.65 -30.35 11.61
N VAL A 181 8.90 -29.88 11.54
CA VAL A 181 9.70 -29.89 10.30
C VAL A 181 10.37 -31.25 10.14
N ALA A 182 11.02 -31.78 11.17
CA ALA A 182 11.60 -33.13 11.14
C ALA A 182 10.53 -34.20 10.86
N LEU A 183 9.44 -34.19 11.63
CA LEU A 183 8.33 -35.13 11.49
C LEU A 183 7.67 -35.08 10.10
N ARG A 184 7.74 -33.94 9.38
CA ARG A 184 7.24 -33.88 7.99
C ARG A 184 8.01 -34.84 7.10
N ASP A 185 9.33 -34.75 7.09
CA ASP A 185 10.16 -35.51 6.16
C ASP A 185 10.32 -36.98 6.61
N GLU A 186 10.20 -37.28 7.91
CA GLU A 186 10.05 -38.64 8.44
C GLU A 186 8.75 -39.33 7.95
N LEU A 187 7.65 -38.59 7.86
CA LEU A 187 6.32 -39.12 7.53
C LEU A 187 5.98 -39.08 6.03
N ARG A 188 6.66 -38.22 5.27
CA ARG A 188 6.48 -38.03 3.83
C ARG A 188 6.57 -39.31 2.98
N PRO A 189 7.48 -40.28 3.23
CA PRO A 189 7.50 -41.55 2.50
C PRO A 189 6.23 -42.39 2.66
N PHE A 190 5.45 -42.14 3.72
CA PHE A 190 4.26 -42.89 4.08
C PHE A 190 2.96 -42.15 3.72
N GLY A 191 3.00 -41.12 2.87
CA GLY A 191 1.79 -40.39 2.43
C GLY A 191 1.09 -39.57 3.52
N VAL A 192 1.76 -39.33 4.65
CA VAL A 192 1.21 -38.55 5.78
C VAL A 192 1.79 -37.13 5.75
N GLU A 193 0.91 -36.14 5.67
CA GLU A 193 1.27 -34.71 5.57
C GLU A 193 1.43 -34.08 6.97
N VAL A 194 2.37 -33.15 7.12
CA VAL A 194 2.56 -32.38 8.37
C VAL A 194 2.59 -30.88 8.09
N GLN A 195 1.63 -30.14 8.64
CA GLN A 195 1.47 -28.69 8.57
C GLN A 195 1.81 -28.05 9.91
N THR A 196 2.61 -26.97 9.88
CA THR A 196 2.86 -26.11 11.05
C THR A 196 2.12 -24.80 10.85
N VAL A 197 1.32 -24.39 11.83
CA VAL A 197 0.63 -23.10 11.83
C VAL A 197 1.29 -22.22 12.87
N ARG A 198 1.77 -21.03 12.48
CA ARG A 198 2.40 -20.04 13.39
C ARG A 198 1.50 -18.79 13.49
N PRO A 199 0.43 -18.82 14.30
CA PRO A 199 -0.40 -17.63 14.52
C PRO A 199 0.40 -16.52 15.20
N SER A 200 0.07 -15.27 14.89
CA SER A 200 0.41 -14.11 15.74
C SER A 200 -0.65 -13.98 16.85
N PHE A 201 -0.80 -12.80 17.46
CA PHE A 201 -1.86 -12.53 18.41
C PHE A 201 -3.25 -12.79 17.79
N VAL A 202 -4.01 -13.75 18.34
CA VAL A 202 -5.37 -14.11 17.92
C VAL A 202 -6.26 -14.09 19.16
N HIS A 203 -7.41 -13.41 19.08
CA HIS A 203 -8.27 -13.20 20.24
C HIS A 203 -8.87 -14.50 20.77
N THR A 204 -8.34 -14.96 21.90
CA THR A 204 -8.76 -16.14 22.66
C THR A 204 -8.55 -15.89 24.15
N ASN A 205 -9.13 -16.73 25.01
CA ASN A 205 -9.03 -16.61 26.47
C ASN A 205 -7.55 -16.65 26.94
N MET A 206 -6.67 -17.37 26.22
CA MET A 206 -5.21 -17.40 26.44
C MET A 206 -4.53 -16.03 26.28
N THR A 207 -5.16 -15.11 25.54
CA THR A 207 -4.64 -13.76 25.27
C THR A 207 -5.43 -12.66 26.00
N GLU A 208 -6.38 -13.03 26.87
CA GLU A 208 -7.36 -12.10 27.45
C GLU A 208 -6.71 -11.11 28.42
N PHE A 209 -5.60 -11.48 29.07
CA PHE A 209 -4.77 -10.58 29.87
C PHE A 209 -4.17 -9.41 29.06
N LEU A 210 -3.95 -9.58 27.75
CA LEU A 210 -3.54 -8.49 26.86
C LEU A 210 -4.69 -7.52 26.58
N VAL A 211 -5.95 -7.92 26.80
CA VAL A 211 -7.16 -7.14 26.48
C VAL A 211 -7.65 -6.35 27.70
N THR A 212 -7.46 -6.89 28.92
CA THR A 212 -7.92 -6.29 30.19
C THR A 212 -7.00 -5.20 30.74
N GLY A 213 -5.76 -5.10 30.23
CA GLY A 213 -4.87 -3.97 30.52
C GLY A 213 -5.42 -2.62 30.05
N LYS A 214 -5.06 -1.53 30.73
CA LYS A 214 -5.55 -0.18 30.43
C LYS A 214 -5.08 0.39 29.07
N ASP A 215 -4.07 -0.22 28.44
CA ASP A 215 -3.49 0.25 27.19
C ASP A 215 -4.27 -0.21 25.94
N GLU A 216 -4.85 0.75 25.23
CA GLU A 216 -5.51 0.54 23.92
C GLU A 216 -4.59 -0.07 22.83
N TRP A 217 -3.27 -0.04 23.02
CA TRP A 217 -2.27 -0.50 22.06
C TRP A 217 -2.41 -1.99 21.70
N SER A 218 -2.64 -2.86 22.67
CA SER A 218 -2.68 -4.33 22.48
C SER A 218 -3.83 -4.77 21.57
N LYS A 219 -5.02 -4.21 21.78
CA LYS A 219 -6.26 -4.53 21.05
C LYS A 219 -6.11 -4.37 19.54
N HIS A 220 -5.28 -3.42 19.10
CA HIS A 220 -5.01 -3.12 17.68
C HIS A 220 -4.03 -4.11 17.01
N MET A 221 -3.41 -5.03 17.74
CA MET A 221 -2.52 -6.08 17.18
C MET A 221 -3.17 -7.47 17.10
N MET A 222 -4.39 -7.64 17.63
CA MET A 222 -5.04 -8.94 17.75
C MET A 222 -5.93 -9.24 16.55
N VAL A 223 -5.72 -10.38 15.89
CA VAL A 223 -6.56 -10.83 14.78
C VAL A 223 -7.82 -11.49 15.35
N GLY A 224 -8.96 -10.83 15.17
CA GLY A 224 -10.29 -11.43 15.41
C GLY A 224 -10.65 -12.43 14.31
N VAL A 225 -11.43 -13.47 14.66
CA VAL A 225 -11.78 -14.56 13.73
C VAL A 225 -12.70 -14.08 12.58
N ASP A 226 -13.47 -13.00 12.76
CA ASP A 226 -14.26 -12.34 11.71
C ASP A 226 -14.25 -10.80 11.83
N ASN A 227 -13.18 -10.13 11.37
CA ASN A 227 -13.01 -8.67 11.39
C ASN A 227 -14.04 -7.85 10.55
N PHE A 228 -15.05 -8.49 9.94
CA PHE A 228 -16.10 -7.78 9.19
C PHE A 228 -17.23 -7.23 10.06
N MET A 229 -17.42 -7.72 11.29
CA MET A 229 -18.56 -7.33 12.14
C MET A 229 -18.55 -5.84 12.53
N ALA A 230 -17.37 -5.20 12.58
CA ALA A 230 -17.23 -3.77 12.84
C ALA A 230 -17.93 -2.88 11.78
N TYR A 231 -18.09 -3.39 10.55
CA TYR A 231 -18.73 -2.69 9.43
C TYR A 231 -20.11 -3.24 9.09
N ALA A 232 -20.70 -4.08 9.95
CA ALA A 232 -22.07 -4.56 9.78
C ALA A 232 -23.07 -3.38 9.79
N GLY A 233 -24.14 -3.51 9.01
CA GLY A 233 -25.16 -2.47 8.82
C GLY A 233 -24.78 -1.35 7.85
N CYS A 234 -23.49 -1.07 7.66
CA CYS A 234 -23.02 0.02 6.79
C CYS A 234 -23.40 -0.14 5.31
N THR A 235 -23.29 0.99 4.63
CA THR A 235 -23.18 1.10 3.19
C THR A 235 -21.70 1.06 2.76
N ILE A 236 -21.43 0.42 1.63
CA ILE A 236 -20.12 0.31 1.00
C ILE A 236 -20.15 1.06 -0.32
N VAL A 237 -19.20 1.95 -0.58
CA VAL A 237 -19.08 2.66 -1.87
C VAL A 237 -17.95 2.03 -2.68
N ILE A 238 -18.22 1.66 -3.94
CA ILE A 238 -17.23 1.00 -4.82
C ILE A 238 -17.21 1.70 -6.18
N THR A 239 -16.05 2.21 -6.59
CA THR A 239 -15.87 2.88 -7.88
C THR A 239 -15.30 1.96 -8.96
N GLY A 240 -15.73 2.13 -10.21
CA GLY A 240 -15.44 1.18 -11.29
C GLY A 240 -16.10 -0.18 -11.08
N ALA A 241 -17.28 -0.21 -10.44
CA ALA A 241 -17.92 -1.44 -9.97
C ALA A 241 -18.63 -2.28 -11.05
N SER A 242 -18.69 -1.79 -12.30
CA SER A 242 -19.36 -2.48 -13.41
C SER A 242 -18.61 -3.72 -13.94
N ASP A 243 -17.31 -3.85 -13.67
CA ASP A 243 -16.48 -4.92 -14.22
C ASP A 243 -15.25 -5.23 -13.34
N GLY A 244 -14.52 -6.31 -13.66
CA GLY A 244 -13.21 -6.64 -13.09
C GLY A 244 -13.12 -6.65 -11.56
N ILE A 245 -12.03 -6.07 -11.03
CA ILE A 245 -11.74 -6.04 -9.59
C ILE A 245 -12.86 -5.34 -8.81
N GLY A 246 -13.44 -4.25 -9.34
CA GLY A 246 -14.52 -3.50 -8.72
C GLY A 246 -15.80 -4.34 -8.57
N LYS A 247 -16.24 -4.98 -9.66
CA LYS A 247 -17.38 -5.93 -9.61
C LYS A 247 -17.12 -7.05 -8.61
N GLY A 248 -15.91 -7.64 -8.63
CA GLY A 248 -15.56 -8.71 -7.71
C GLY A 248 -15.59 -8.26 -6.24
N TYR A 249 -15.04 -7.07 -5.91
CA TYR A 249 -15.13 -6.50 -4.56
C TYR A 249 -16.60 -6.33 -4.14
N ALA A 250 -17.47 -5.89 -5.05
CA ALA A 250 -18.90 -5.80 -4.78
C ALA A 250 -19.54 -7.17 -4.48
N GLU A 251 -19.30 -8.19 -5.31
CA GLU A 251 -19.82 -9.55 -5.05
C GLU A 251 -19.24 -10.15 -3.76
N TYR A 252 -17.96 -9.93 -3.45
CA TYR A 252 -17.33 -10.41 -2.21
C TYR A 252 -17.96 -9.78 -0.96
N LEU A 253 -18.25 -8.48 -1.00
CA LEU A 253 -18.79 -7.73 0.14
C LEU A 253 -20.31 -7.94 0.29
N ALA A 254 -21.03 -8.15 -0.82
CA ALA A 254 -22.44 -8.55 -0.79
C ALA A 254 -22.64 -9.91 -0.10
N ARG A 255 -21.70 -10.85 -0.30
CA ARG A 255 -21.68 -12.15 0.42
C ARG A 255 -21.49 -12.03 1.93
N LYS A 256 -21.06 -10.86 2.42
CA LYS A 256 -21.00 -10.49 3.85
C LYS A 256 -22.26 -9.74 4.34
N ARG A 257 -23.33 -9.72 3.53
CA ARG A 257 -24.65 -9.10 3.82
C ARG A 257 -24.60 -7.57 4.05
N MET A 258 -23.68 -6.88 3.38
CA MET A 258 -23.53 -5.41 3.47
C MET A 258 -24.20 -4.70 2.29
N ASN A 259 -24.75 -3.50 2.51
CA ASN A 259 -25.41 -2.71 1.47
C ASN A 259 -24.35 -2.05 0.56
N ILE A 260 -24.60 -1.92 -0.74
CA ILE A 260 -23.58 -1.46 -1.70
C ILE A 260 -24.08 -0.33 -2.59
N VAL A 261 -23.29 0.73 -2.71
CA VAL A 261 -23.37 1.73 -3.78
C VAL A 261 -22.35 1.38 -4.84
N LEU A 262 -22.84 1.11 -6.05
CA LEU A 262 -22.06 0.78 -7.22
C LEU A 262 -21.90 2.06 -8.07
N ILE A 263 -20.66 2.44 -8.37
CA ILE A 263 -20.36 3.66 -9.15
C ILE A 263 -19.56 3.31 -10.41
N ALA A 264 -20.10 3.66 -11.58
CA ALA A 264 -19.43 3.63 -12.87
C ALA A 264 -20.23 4.40 -13.94
N ARG A 265 -19.57 4.75 -15.05
CA ARG A 265 -20.16 5.49 -16.18
C ARG A 265 -21.17 4.74 -17.05
N ASN A 266 -21.15 3.40 -17.06
CA ASN A 266 -22.03 2.61 -17.93
C ASN A 266 -23.22 2.05 -17.15
N GLU A 267 -24.35 2.74 -17.24
CA GLU A 267 -25.58 2.40 -16.55
C GLU A 267 -26.03 0.96 -16.78
N ASN A 268 -26.16 0.52 -18.04
CA ASN A 268 -26.68 -0.82 -18.35
C ASN A 268 -25.86 -1.96 -17.71
N LYS A 269 -24.51 -1.88 -17.75
CA LYS A 269 -23.65 -2.85 -17.05
C LYS A 269 -23.80 -2.73 -15.52
N LEU A 270 -23.90 -1.52 -14.98
CA LEU A 270 -23.97 -1.27 -13.55
C LEU A 270 -25.31 -1.74 -12.94
N ASN A 271 -26.42 -1.48 -13.64
CA ASN A 271 -27.75 -2.00 -13.33
C ASN A 271 -27.80 -3.53 -13.41
N HIS A 272 -27.11 -4.17 -14.37
CA HIS A 272 -27.00 -5.63 -14.40
C HIS A 272 -26.22 -6.17 -13.18
N VAL A 273 -25.10 -5.54 -12.80
CA VAL A 273 -24.33 -5.93 -11.60
C VAL A 273 -25.14 -5.72 -10.31
N ALA A 274 -25.91 -4.63 -10.21
CA ALA A 274 -26.81 -4.36 -9.10
C ALA A 274 -27.88 -5.45 -8.96
N ASN A 275 -28.59 -5.75 -10.05
CA ASN A 275 -29.63 -6.79 -10.09
C ASN A 275 -29.06 -8.19 -9.78
N ASP A 276 -27.87 -8.52 -10.27
CA ASP A 276 -27.16 -9.75 -9.94
C ASP A 276 -26.88 -9.87 -8.44
N ILE A 277 -26.35 -8.81 -7.83
CA ILE A 277 -26.00 -8.76 -6.41
C ILE A 277 -27.26 -8.85 -5.53
N LEU A 278 -28.31 -8.10 -5.88
CA LEU A 278 -29.60 -8.12 -5.21
C LEU A 278 -30.22 -9.52 -5.23
N ARG A 279 -30.25 -10.17 -6.42
CA ARG A 279 -30.78 -11.53 -6.61
C ARG A 279 -29.95 -12.59 -5.88
N LYS A 280 -28.62 -12.56 -5.98
CA LYS A 280 -27.71 -13.57 -5.40
C LYS A 280 -27.59 -13.47 -3.88
N TYR A 281 -27.67 -12.26 -3.31
CA TYR A 281 -27.22 -12.00 -1.94
C TYR A 281 -28.22 -11.22 -1.07
N SER A 282 -29.36 -10.78 -1.61
CA SER A 282 -30.45 -10.11 -0.89
C SER A 282 -30.00 -8.86 -0.10
N VAL A 283 -29.02 -8.13 -0.62
CA VAL A 283 -28.53 -6.86 -0.05
C VAL A 283 -29.07 -5.68 -0.87
N ARG A 284 -29.28 -4.52 -0.23
CA ARG A 284 -29.71 -3.33 -0.98
C ARG A 284 -28.55 -2.81 -1.83
N THR A 285 -28.83 -2.60 -3.11
CA THR A 285 -27.90 -2.01 -4.08
C THR A 285 -28.41 -0.64 -4.52
N LYS A 286 -27.58 0.40 -4.40
CA LYS A 286 -27.80 1.70 -5.04
C LYS A 286 -26.85 1.80 -6.24
N VAL A 287 -27.34 2.38 -7.33
CA VAL A 287 -26.57 2.67 -8.54
C VAL A 287 -26.37 4.17 -8.61
N VAL A 288 -25.15 4.61 -8.94
CA VAL A 288 -24.80 6.02 -9.16
C VAL A 288 -23.98 6.10 -10.44
N ILE A 289 -24.44 6.91 -11.40
CA ILE A 289 -23.78 7.08 -12.70
C ILE A 289 -22.82 8.25 -12.60
N ALA A 290 -21.54 7.99 -12.88
CA ALA A 290 -20.49 9.00 -12.83
C ALA A 290 -19.35 8.58 -13.76
N ASP A 291 -18.93 9.47 -14.67
CA ASP A 291 -17.63 9.35 -15.32
C ASP A 291 -16.61 10.29 -14.68
N PHE A 292 -15.48 9.73 -14.27
CA PHE A 292 -14.43 10.46 -13.57
C PHE A 292 -13.51 11.23 -14.53
N SER A 293 -13.75 11.18 -15.85
CA SER A 293 -13.13 12.08 -16.84
C SER A 293 -13.73 13.49 -16.85
N GLU A 294 -14.94 13.69 -16.31
CA GLU A 294 -15.66 14.98 -16.34
C GLU A 294 -15.08 16.06 -15.40
N GLY A 295 -13.93 15.80 -14.77
CA GLY A 295 -13.25 16.77 -13.90
C GLY A 295 -14.02 17.02 -12.60
N ASP A 296 -14.14 18.28 -12.19
CA ASP A 296 -14.73 18.65 -10.90
C ASP A 296 -16.26 18.49 -10.86
N ALA A 297 -16.93 18.62 -12.01
CA ALA A 297 -18.40 18.64 -12.12
C ALA A 297 -19.07 17.38 -11.54
N VAL A 298 -18.42 16.21 -11.66
CA VAL A 298 -18.97 14.93 -11.20
C VAL A 298 -19.09 14.86 -9.67
N TYR A 299 -18.28 15.63 -8.91
CA TYR A 299 -18.27 15.52 -7.45
C TYR A 299 -19.48 16.18 -6.78
N GLU A 300 -20.11 17.18 -7.39
CA GLU A 300 -21.38 17.74 -6.87
C GLU A 300 -22.55 16.75 -6.99
N HIS A 301 -22.53 15.85 -7.97
CA HIS A 301 -23.47 14.73 -8.01
C HIS A 301 -23.13 13.69 -6.94
N LEU A 302 -21.86 13.28 -6.85
CA LEU A 302 -21.39 12.29 -5.87
C LEU A 302 -21.63 12.73 -4.41
N GLU A 303 -21.48 14.00 -4.08
CA GLU A 303 -21.76 14.53 -2.74
C GLU A 303 -23.25 14.37 -2.37
N ARG A 304 -24.16 14.78 -3.27
CA ARG A 304 -25.62 14.59 -3.08
C ARG A 304 -26.00 13.12 -2.93
N GLU A 305 -25.36 12.23 -3.69
CA GLU A 305 -25.69 10.80 -3.67
C GLU A 305 -25.10 10.02 -2.49
N LEU A 306 -23.98 10.47 -1.91
CA LEU A 306 -23.17 9.67 -0.98
C LEU A 306 -23.09 10.23 0.45
N LEU A 307 -23.11 11.56 0.64
CA LEU A 307 -23.06 12.16 1.99
C LEU A 307 -24.26 11.76 2.88
N PRO A 308 -25.49 11.55 2.37
CA PRO A 308 -26.62 11.06 3.19
C PRO A 308 -26.51 9.60 3.67
N LEU A 309 -25.44 8.86 3.34
CA LEU A 309 -25.34 7.41 3.56
C LEU A 309 -24.37 7.05 4.71
N ASP A 310 -24.64 5.92 5.41
CA ASP A 310 -23.68 5.36 6.37
C ASP A 310 -22.51 4.66 5.66
N VAL A 311 -21.67 5.42 4.94
CA VAL A 311 -20.49 4.91 4.24
C VAL A 311 -19.43 4.46 5.25
N GLY A 312 -19.42 3.16 5.54
CA GLY A 312 -18.44 2.52 6.43
C GLY A 312 -17.20 2.00 5.69
N ILE A 313 -17.32 1.67 4.40
CA ILE A 313 -16.21 1.23 3.56
C ILE A 313 -16.24 1.99 2.22
N LEU A 314 -15.10 2.53 1.81
CA LEU A 314 -14.86 3.14 0.49
C LEU A 314 -13.83 2.31 -0.26
N VAL A 315 -14.15 1.86 -1.47
CA VAL A 315 -13.24 1.12 -2.37
C VAL A 315 -12.97 1.97 -3.61
N ASN A 316 -11.87 2.71 -3.57
CA ASN A 316 -11.37 3.52 -4.68
C ASN A 316 -10.65 2.62 -5.69
N ASN A 317 -11.43 1.98 -6.55
CA ASN A 317 -11.00 1.01 -7.55
C ASN A 317 -11.02 1.55 -8.99
N VAL A 318 -11.75 2.64 -9.27
CA VAL A 318 -11.76 3.25 -10.61
C VAL A 318 -10.35 3.64 -11.06
N GLY A 319 -10.11 3.49 -12.36
CA GLY A 319 -8.82 3.77 -12.97
C GLY A 319 -8.90 3.64 -14.49
N LEU A 320 -7.99 4.33 -15.16
CA LEU A 320 -7.76 4.25 -16.60
C LEU A 320 -6.33 3.77 -16.84
N SER A 321 -6.10 3.05 -17.93
CA SER A 321 -4.78 2.62 -18.41
C SER A 321 -4.76 2.74 -19.93
N TYR A 322 -3.59 2.63 -20.53
CA TYR A 322 -3.41 2.74 -21.98
C TYR A 322 -4.04 1.49 -22.66
N ASP A 323 -4.41 1.63 -23.94
CA ASP A 323 -4.91 0.53 -24.78
C ASP A 323 -3.79 -0.38 -25.31
N ARG A 324 -2.55 0.14 -25.34
CA ARG A 324 -1.29 -0.54 -25.67
C ARG A 324 -0.13 0.19 -24.99
N THR A 325 1.09 -0.35 -25.04
CA THR A 325 2.29 0.41 -24.65
C THR A 325 2.54 1.55 -25.64
N MET A 326 2.73 2.78 -25.14
CA MET A 326 2.92 3.99 -25.95
C MET A 326 3.93 4.94 -25.29
N CYS A 327 4.72 5.64 -26.09
CA CYS A 327 5.60 6.71 -25.64
C CYS A 327 4.78 7.95 -25.22
N MET A 328 5.31 8.77 -24.31
CA MET A 328 4.67 9.97 -23.77
C MET A 328 4.18 10.98 -24.84
N ASP A 329 4.86 11.08 -25.98
CA ASP A 329 4.54 11.89 -27.16
C ASP A 329 3.42 11.31 -28.04
N GLU A 330 3.25 9.99 -28.05
CA GLU A 330 2.22 9.31 -28.86
C GLU A 330 0.84 9.39 -28.18
N LEU A 331 0.80 9.63 -26.87
CA LEU A 331 -0.43 9.70 -26.09
C LEU A 331 -1.28 10.90 -26.50
N PRO A 332 -2.58 10.71 -26.84
CA PRO A 332 -3.50 11.82 -27.04
C PRO A 332 -3.59 12.69 -25.79
N LYS A 333 -3.56 14.02 -25.96
CA LYS A 333 -3.59 15.00 -24.85
C LYS A 333 -4.74 14.78 -23.88
N LYS A 334 -5.94 14.51 -24.40
CA LYS A 334 -7.10 14.13 -23.59
C LYS A 334 -6.89 12.83 -22.80
N LEU A 335 -6.26 11.80 -23.38
CA LEU A 335 -5.96 10.56 -22.66
C LEU A 335 -4.97 10.83 -21.51
N VAL A 336 -3.97 11.68 -21.72
CA VAL A 336 -3.05 12.13 -20.64
C VAL A 336 -3.82 12.82 -19.52
N TRP A 337 -4.78 13.68 -19.85
CA TRP A 337 -5.65 14.35 -18.87
C TRP A 337 -6.56 13.36 -18.14
N ASP A 338 -7.31 12.53 -18.87
CA ASP A 338 -8.19 11.48 -18.33
C ASP A 338 -7.43 10.52 -17.39
N LEU A 339 -6.18 10.15 -17.74
CA LEU A 339 -5.32 9.31 -16.89
C LEU A 339 -5.03 9.94 -15.53
N LEU A 340 -4.86 11.27 -15.47
CA LEU A 340 -4.66 12.01 -14.22
C LEU A 340 -5.98 12.15 -13.47
N THR A 341 -7.03 12.64 -14.11
CA THR A 341 -8.35 12.88 -13.50
C THR A 341 -8.93 11.58 -12.91
N VAL A 342 -8.89 10.49 -13.67
CA VAL A 342 -9.46 9.20 -13.26
C VAL A 342 -8.60 8.42 -12.25
N ASN A 343 -7.26 8.48 -12.31
CA ASN A 343 -6.40 7.73 -11.36
C ASN A 343 -5.89 8.54 -10.15
N VAL A 344 -5.83 9.87 -10.24
CA VAL A 344 -5.20 10.75 -9.23
C VAL A 344 -6.24 11.62 -8.53
N ALA A 345 -7.12 12.31 -9.26
CA ALA A 345 -8.12 13.18 -8.64
C ALA A 345 -9.23 12.37 -7.95
N SER A 346 -9.76 11.33 -8.59
CA SER A 346 -10.85 10.49 -8.04
C SER A 346 -10.57 9.97 -6.61
N VAL A 347 -9.41 9.37 -6.39
CA VAL A 347 -9.01 8.81 -5.07
C VAL A 347 -8.81 9.90 -4.02
N SER A 348 -8.38 11.10 -4.41
CA SER A 348 -8.17 12.21 -3.48
C SER A 348 -9.47 12.93 -3.13
N MET A 349 -10.34 13.20 -4.11
CA MET A 349 -11.65 13.84 -3.92
C MET A 349 -12.62 12.95 -3.15
N LEU A 350 -12.71 11.66 -3.46
CA LEU A 350 -13.59 10.73 -2.74
C LEU A 350 -13.15 10.51 -1.28
N CYS A 351 -11.85 10.54 -1.01
CA CYS A 351 -11.32 10.56 0.34
C CYS A 351 -11.69 11.87 1.06
N HIS A 352 -11.37 13.03 0.47
CA HIS A 352 -11.70 14.36 1.01
C HIS A 352 -13.18 14.45 1.44
N MET A 353 -14.08 14.09 0.54
CA MET A 353 -15.54 14.11 0.74
C MET A 353 -16.04 13.23 1.90
N LEU A 354 -15.54 11.99 2.01
CA LEU A 354 -16.13 10.98 2.91
C LEU A 354 -15.44 10.89 4.28
N ILE A 355 -14.20 11.39 4.40
CA ILE A 355 -13.44 11.38 5.66
C ILE A 355 -14.13 12.12 6.81
N PRO A 356 -14.73 13.32 6.65
CA PRO A 356 -15.37 14.04 7.76
C PRO A 356 -16.39 13.17 8.52
N ALA A 357 -17.27 12.50 7.79
CA ALA A 357 -18.29 11.62 8.37
C ALA A 357 -17.68 10.32 8.95
N MET A 358 -16.62 9.76 8.35
CA MET A 358 -15.89 8.62 8.94
C MET A 358 -15.18 9.01 10.25
N LYS A 359 -14.59 10.22 10.34
CA LYS A 359 -13.98 10.76 11.56
C LYS A 359 -15.02 11.00 12.65
N GLN A 360 -16.15 11.62 12.32
CA GLN A 360 -17.24 11.88 13.27
C GLN A 360 -17.77 10.57 13.89
N ARG A 361 -17.96 9.54 13.07
CA ARG A 361 -18.36 8.18 13.51
C ARG A 361 -17.23 7.38 14.18
N ARG A 362 -16.00 7.93 14.20
CA ARG A 362 -14.74 7.26 14.60
C ARG A 362 -14.58 5.85 14.05
N ARG A 363 -15.00 5.66 12.79
CA ARG A 363 -15.12 4.35 12.14
C ARG A 363 -15.17 4.52 10.62
N GLY A 364 -14.31 3.79 9.92
CA GLY A 364 -14.33 3.66 8.47
C GLY A 364 -13.16 2.81 7.95
N LEU A 365 -13.24 2.38 6.70
CA LEU A 365 -12.15 1.73 5.98
C LEU A 365 -12.08 2.24 4.54
N ILE A 366 -10.94 2.80 4.16
CA ILE A 366 -10.63 3.25 2.80
C ILE A 366 -9.70 2.22 2.16
N VAL A 367 -10.08 1.68 1.00
CA VAL A 367 -9.31 0.71 0.21
C VAL A 367 -8.95 1.34 -1.13
N ASN A 368 -7.67 1.70 -1.30
CA ASN A 368 -7.18 2.37 -2.50
C ASN A 368 -6.42 1.40 -3.41
N ILE A 369 -6.84 1.27 -4.68
CA ILE A 369 -6.24 0.36 -5.66
C ILE A 369 -5.11 1.05 -6.44
N SER A 370 -3.88 0.77 -6.01
CA SER A 370 -2.61 1.10 -6.68
C SER A 370 -2.29 0.03 -7.75
N SER A 371 -1.01 -0.34 -7.93
CA SER A 371 -0.54 -1.39 -8.86
C SER A 371 0.86 -1.86 -8.46
N LEU A 372 1.27 -3.06 -8.90
CA LEU A 372 2.69 -3.45 -8.89
C LEU A 372 3.57 -2.50 -9.72
N SER A 373 3.02 -1.80 -10.73
CA SER A 373 3.73 -0.73 -11.46
C SER A 373 4.05 0.51 -10.59
N ALA A 374 3.64 0.54 -9.32
CA ALA A 374 4.16 1.50 -8.36
C ALA A 374 5.52 1.06 -7.74
N ALA A 375 5.96 -0.18 -7.95
CA ALA A 375 7.17 -0.73 -7.32
C ALA A 375 8.48 -0.20 -7.93
N ALA A 376 8.47 0.16 -9.20
CA ALA A 376 9.54 0.79 -9.97
C ALA A 376 8.88 1.61 -11.10
N PRO A 377 9.56 2.61 -11.71
CA PRO A 377 9.09 3.27 -12.92
C PRO A 377 8.81 2.26 -14.03
N ALA A 378 7.80 2.51 -14.88
CA ALA A 378 7.47 1.67 -16.02
C ALA A 378 7.47 2.50 -17.32
N PRO A 379 8.50 2.39 -18.17
CA PRO A 379 8.54 3.02 -19.49
C PRO A 379 7.38 2.53 -20.36
N TYR A 380 6.93 3.38 -21.28
CA TYR A 380 5.75 3.18 -22.14
C TYR A 380 4.41 3.00 -21.38
N LEU A 381 4.45 3.25 -20.06
CA LEU A 381 3.36 3.33 -19.09
C LEU A 381 3.67 4.42 -18.04
N SER A 382 4.43 5.46 -18.42
CA SER A 382 4.99 6.50 -17.55
C SER A 382 3.93 7.24 -16.72
N VAL A 383 2.90 7.83 -17.35
CA VAL A 383 1.78 8.52 -16.67
C VAL A 383 1.03 7.57 -15.72
N TYR A 384 0.75 6.34 -16.18
CA TYR A 384 0.02 5.35 -15.40
C TYR A 384 0.80 4.87 -14.16
N SER A 385 2.08 4.51 -14.32
CA SER A 385 2.93 4.05 -13.22
C SER A 385 3.15 5.15 -12.19
N ALA A 386 3.41 6.39 -12.64
CA ALA A 386 3.50 7.56 -11.77
C ALA A 386 2.19 7.85 -11.01
N ALA A 387 1.02 7.72 -11.66
CA ALA A 387 -0.28 7.84 -11.00
C ALA A 387 -0.49 6.75 -9.94
N LYS A 388 -0.07 5.50 -10.19
CA LYS A 388 -0.16 4.43 -9.18
C LYS A 388 0.88 4.60 -8.05
N VAL A 389 2.02 5.26 -8.28
CA VAL A 389 2.95 5.74 -7.23
C VAL A 389 2.30 6.82 -6.36
N TYR A 390 1.59 7.80 -6.96
CA TYR A 390 0.79 8.78 -6.23
C TYR A 390 -0.19 8.08 -5.28
N VAL A 391 -1.03 7.17 -5.81
CA VAL A 391 -2.05 6.46 -5.02
C VAL A 391 -1.43 5.75 -3.81
N ARG A 392 -0.27 5.09 -3.97
CA ARG A 392 0.43 4.44 -2.86
C ARG A 392 0.88 5.45 -1.80
N ASN A 393 1.58 6.51 -2.20
CA ASN A 393 2.17 7.45 -1.25
C ASN A 393 1.10 8.32 -0.56
N PHE A 394 0.06 8.75 -1.29
CA PHE A 394 -1.14 9.39 -0.74
C PHE A 394 -1.78 8.51 0.35
N SER A 395 -2.07 7.23 0.03
CA SER A 395 -2.67 6.29 0.97
C SER A 395 -1.84 6.06 2.24
N MET A 396 -0.51 6.04 2.12
CA MET A 396 0.37 5.89 3.28
C MET A 396 0.38 7.13 4.17
N ALA A 397 0.41 8.34 3.61
CA ALA A 397 0.33 9.58 4.40
C ALA A 397 -1.04 9.72 5.10
N LEU A 398 -2.11 9.53 4.32
CA LEU A 398 -3.49 9.59 4.79
C LEU A 398 -3.77 8.65 5.97
N ARG A 399 -3.14 7.47 5.98
CA ARG A 399 -3.28 6.50 7.08
C ARG A 399 -2.92 7.08 8.45
N GLU A 400 -1.80 7.79 8.56
CA GLU A 400 -1.38 8.32 9.86
C GLU A 400 -2.18 9.59 10.23
N GLU A 401 -2.69 10.36 9.26
CA GLU A 401 -3.67 11.43 9.52
C GLU A 401 -5.00 10.91 10.09
N LEU A 402 -5.42 9.71 9.66
CA LEU A 402 -6.69 9.09 10.03
C LEU A 402 -6.59 8.13 11.23
N ARG A 403 -5.38 7.66 11.56
CA ARG A 403 -5.09 6.76 12.69
C ARG A 403 -5.69 7.22 14.03
N PRO A 404 -5.60 8.50 14.46
CA PRO A 404 -6.20 8.94 15.72
C PRO A 404 -7.74 8.83 15.73
N HIS A 405 -8.34 8.88 14.54
CA HIS A 405 -9.79 8.89 14.34
C HIS A 405 -10.39 7.48 14.20
N ARG A 406 -9.58 6.41 14.30
CA ARG A 406 -10.00 5.00 14.06
C ARG A 406 -10.64 4.78 12.68
N VAL A 407 -10.11 5.46 11.65
CA VAL A 407 -10.45 5.23 10.25
C VAL A 407 -9.24 4.57 9.57
N GLU A 408 -9.44 3.39 9.01
CA GLU A 408 -8.36 2.59 8.40
C GLU A 408 -8.11 2.97 6.93
N VAL A 409 -6.85 2.83 6.47
CA VAL A 409 -6.47 3.04 5.06
C VAL A 409 -5.62 1.88 4.57
N GLN A 410 -6.21 1.01 3.75
CA GLN A 410 -5.57 -0.11 3.06
C GLN A 410 -5.12 0.31 1.65
N THR A 411 -3.92 -0.10 1.26
CA THR A 411 -3.42 0.01 -0.12
C THR A 411 -3.28 -1.36 -0.76
N VAL A 412 -3.91 -1.55 -1.91
CA VAL A 412 -3.82 -2.79 -2.69
C VAL A 412 -2.93 -2.56 -3.93
N LEU A 413 -1.96 -3.43 -4.17
CA LEU A 413 -1.03 -3.38 -5.30
C LEU A 413 -1.24 -4.60 -6.21
N PRO A 414 -2.30 -4.64 -7.04
CA PRO A 414 -2.51 -5.73 -8.00
C PRO A 414 -1.34 -5.87 -8.98
N GLY A 415 -0.96 -7.11 -9.30
CA GLY A 415 -0.24 -7.43 -10.52
C GLY A 415 -1.20 -7.64 -11.69
N PHE A 416 -0.80 -8.43 -12.68
CA PHE A 416 -1.63 -8.72 -13.85
C PHE A 416 -2.85 -9.59 -13.48
N VAL A 417 -4.00 -8.93 -13.29
CA VAL A 417 -5.32 -9.58 -13.09
C VAL A 417 -6.14 -9.45 -14.37
N ARG A 418 -6.68 -10.55 -14.87
CA ARG A 418 -7.41 -10.65 -16.14
C ARG A 418 -8.68 -9.78 -16.14
N THR A 419 -8.56 -8.58 -16.66
CA THR A 419 -9.61 -7.57 -16.78
C THR A 419 -9.53 -6.88 -18.14
N ASN A 420 -10.56 -6.11 -18.53
CA ASN A 420 -10.53 -5.30 -19.76
C ASN A 420 -9.31 -4.36 -19.80
N MET A 421 -8.88 -3.83 -18.64
CA MET A 421 -7.68 -2.98 -18.50
C MET A 421 -6.37 -3.71 -18.85
N THR A 422 -6.35 -5.04 -18.80
CA THR A 422 -5.20 -5.89 -19.15
C THR A 422 -5.39 -6.67 -20.45
N ALA A 423 -6.44 -6.38 -21.22
CA ALA A 423 -6.76 -7.14 -22.44
C ALA A 423 -5.63 -7.09 -23.48
N PHE A 424 -4.95 -5.94 -23.61
CA PHE A 424 -3.79 -5.76 -24.49
C PHE A 424 -2.62 -6.71 -24.15
N VAL A 425 -2.37 -6.94 -22.86
CA VAL A 425 -1.36 -7.91 -22.39
C VAL A 425 -1.71 -9.34 -22.82
N ALA A 426 -3.00 -9.67 -22.99
CA ALA A 426 -3.42 -10.98 -23.49
C ALA A 426 -3.35 -11.10 -25.03
N THR A 427 -3.46 -10.00 -25.77
CA THR A 427 -3.41 -9.99 -27.25
C THR A 427 -1.98 -9.82 -27.78
N GLU A 428 -1.24 -8.79 -27.36
CA GLU A 428 0.11 -8.47 -27.85
C GLU A 428 1.17 -9.48 -27.40
N HIS A 429 0.99 -10.07 -26.21
CA HIS A 429 1.93 -11.03 -25.63
C HIS A 429 1.44 -12.48 -25.73
N LYS A 430 0.47 -12.75 -26.62
CA LYS A 430 -0.15 -14.07 -26.86
C LYS A 430 0.92 -15.15 -27.08
N GLY A 431 1.03 -16.08 -26.12
CA GLY A 431 1.98 -17.20 -26.15
C GLY A 431 3.27 -16.96 -25.34
N LYS A 432 3.67 -15.70 -25.09
CA LYS A 432 4.84 -15.35 -24.26
C LYS A 432 4.56 -15.67 -22.77
N PRO A 433 5.59 -15.90 -21.94
CA PRO A 433 5.40 -16.26 -20.52
C PRO A 433 4.54 -15.27 -19.71
N ILE A 434 4.58 -13.98 -20.04
CA ILE A 434 3.78 -12.92 -19.39
C ILE A 434 2.27 -13.18 -19.51
N SER A 435 1.76 -13.64 -20.67
CA SER A 435 0.32 -13.89 -20.83
C SER A 435 -0.19 -15.06 -19.96
N LYS A 436 0.73 -15.93 -19.49
CA LYS A 436 0.43 -17.04 -18.57
C LYS A 436 0.42 -16.63 -17.10
N GLN A 437 0.81 -15.38 -16.76
CA GLN A 437 0.82 -14.87 -15.38
C GLN A 437 -0.49 -14.15 -14.99
N LEU A 438 -1.43 -13.96 -15.93
CA LEU A 438 -2.71 -13.29 -15.70
C LEU A 438 -3.61 -14.07 -14.72
N VAL A 439 -3.75 -13.56 -13.49
CA VAL A 439 -4.59 -14.13 -12.44
C VAL A 439 -6.07 -13.88 -12.74
N ASP A 440 -6.91 -14.89 -12.53
CA ASP A 440 -8.37 -14.79 -12.65
C ASP A 440 -8.98 -13.85 -11.58
N VAL A 441 -10.05 -13.12 -11.93
CA VAL A 441 -10.68 -12.11 -11.06
C VAL A 441 -11.28 -12.75 -9.81
N ASP A 442 -12.06 -13.82 -9.97
CA ASP A 442 -12.73 -14.47 -8.84
C ASP A 442 -11.72 -15.08 -7.87
N HIS A 443 -10.59 -15.59 -8.37
CA HIS A 443 -9.49 -16.03 -7.52
C HIS A 443 -8.80 -14.83 -6.86
N TYR A 444 -8.38 -13.81 -7.62
CA TYR A 444 -7.71 -12.62 -7.08
C TYR A 444 -8.51 -11.97 -5.94
N VAL A 445 -9.80 -11.71 -6.18
CA VAL A 445 -10.69 -11.05 -5.23
C VAL A 445 -10.97 -11.90 -3.99
N ARG A 446 -11.00 -13.24 -4.08
CA ARG A 446 -11.14 -14.09 -2.89
C ARG A 446 -9.97 -13.94 -1.91
N TYR A 447 -8.75 -13.69 -2.40
CA TYR A 447 -7.59 -13.39 -1.54
C TYR A 447 -7.52 -11.91 -1.14
N ALA A 448 -7.76 -10.97 -2.07
CA ALA A 448 -7.73 -9.54 -1.79
C ALA A 448 -8.84 -9.14 -0.78
N GLY A 449 -10.05 -9.64 -0.98
CA GLY A 449 -11.20 -9.50 -0.08
C GLY A 449 -10.94 -10.10 1.31
N PHE A 450 -10.20 -11.21 1.40
CA PHE A 450 -9.78 -11.77 2.69
C PHE A 450 -8.84 -10.84 3.47
N THR A 451 -8.06 -9.98 2.79
CA THR A 451 -7.12 -9.04 3.42
C THR A 451 -7.72 -7.71 3.88
N ILE A 452 -8.97 -7.40 3.50
CA ILE A 452 -9.73 -6.22 3.96
C ILE A 452 -9.77 -6.20 5.51
N GLY A 453 -9.43 -5.05 6.12
CA GLY A 453 -9.47 -4.87 7.58
C GLY A 453 -8.51 -5.77 8.38
N LYS A 454 -7.42 -6.25 7.77
CA LYS A 454 -6.40 -7.12 8.42
C LYS A 454 -4.95 -6.76 8.13
N THR A 455 -4.70 -5.95 7.11
CA THR A 455 -3.36 -5.48 6.76
C THR A 455 -3.45 -4.11 6.09
N ASP A 456 -2.46 -3.28 6.34
CA ASP A 456 -2.35 -1.94 5.80
C ASP A 456 -1.96 -1.95 4.31
N ARG A 457 -1.20 -2.96 3.86
CA ARG A 457 -0.72 -3.05 2.48
C ARG A 457 -0.62 -4.49 1.98
N THR A 458 -1.26 -4.77 0.86
CA THR A 458 -1.39 -6.10 0.26
C THR A 458 -1.18 -6.05 -1.25
N CYS A 459 -0.69 -7.13 -1.86
CA CYS A 459 -0.68 -7.27 -3.34
C CYS A 459 -1.95 -7.97 -3.86
N GLY A 460 -2.94 -8.19 -2.98
CA GLY A 460 -4.20 -8.90 -3.22
C GLY A 460 -4.06 -10.42 -3.43
N TYR A 461 -2.91 -10.88 -3.94
CA TYR A 461 -2.66 -12.29 -4.24
C TYR A 461 -1.19 -12.66 -3.93
N TRP A 462 -0.94 -13.92 -3.60
CA TRP A 462 0.34 -14.36 -3.00
C TRP A 462 1.52 -14.32 -3.99
N SER A 463 1.31 -14.70 -5.26
CA SER A 463 2.36 -14.65 -6.28
C SER A 463 2.75 -13.21 -6.65
N HIS A 464 1.80 -12.27 -6.64
CA HIS A 464 2.11 -10.84 -6.75
C HIS A 464 2.96 -10.35 -5.57
N GLY A 465 2.77 -10.92 -4.37
CA GLY A 465 3.62 -10.66 -3.21
C GLY A 465 5.06 -11.12 -3.41
N LEU A 466 5.27 -12.29 -4.02
CA LEU A 466 6.60 -12.79 -4.39
C LEU A 466 7.25 -11.95 -5.51
N GLN A 467 6.48 -11.56 -6.54
CA GLN A 467 6.93 -10.63 -7.59
C GLN A 467 7.37 -9.29 -7.00
N TYR A 468 6.56 -8.70 -6.11
CA TYR A 468 6.88 -7.46 -5.40
C TYR A 468 8.14 -7.59 -4.53
N ALA A 469 8.30 -8.72 -3.83
CA ALA A 469 9.50 -9.00 -3.03
C ALA A 469 10.75 -9.10 -3.91
N GLY A 470 10.71 -9.89 -4.99
CA GLY A 470 11.81 -9.99 -5.96
C GLY A 470 12.18 -8.63 -6.57
N LEU A 471 11.18 -7.87 -7.03
CA LEU A 471 11.37 -6.50 -7.51
C LEU A 471 11.97 -5.57 -6.45
N LYS A 472 11.78 -5.80 -5.15
CA LYS A 472 12.40 -4.99 -4.09
C LYS A 472 13.77 -5.47 -3.61
N LEU A 473 14.21 -6.67 -4.00
CA LEU A 473 15.58 -7.16 -3.75
C LEU A 473 16.59 -6.62 -4.77
N VAL A 474 16.17 -6.37 -6.01
CA VAL A 474 17.04 -5.82 -7.06
C VAL A 474 17.27 -4.32 -6.85
N PRO A 475 18.52 -3.79 -6.91
CA PRO A 475 18.80 -2.36 -6.83
C PRO A 475 18.06 -1.54 -7.90
N GLU A 476 17.69 -0.31 -7.57
CA GLU A 476 16.84 0.53 -8.43
C GLU A 476 17.43 0.74 -9.83
N PHE A 477 18.72 1.10 -9.91
CA PHE A 477 19.41 1.27 -11.19
C PHE A 477 19.46 -0.02 -12.03
N VAL A 478 19.58 -1.20 -11.42
CA VAL A 478 19.58 -2.48 -12.15
C VAL A 478 18.20 -2.80 -12.74
N ARG A 479 17.12 -2.44 -12.05
CA ARG A 479 15.75 -2.62 -12.59
C ARG A 479 15.46 -1.76 -13.81
N VAL A 480 16.10 -0.60 -13.86
CA VAL A 480 16.00 0.38 -14.95
C VAL A 480 16.93 -0.03 -16.10
N TYR A 481 18.21 -0.26 -15.81
CA TYR A 481 19.25 -0.69 -16.76
C TYR A 481 18.92 -1.99 -17.54
N VAL A 482 18.15 -2.92 -16.96
CA VAL A 482 17.70 -4.13 -17.68
C VAL A 482 16.68 -3.82 -18.81
N LEU A 483 16.24 -2.56 -18.95
CA LEU A 483 15.28 -2.10 -19.97
C LEU A 483 15.85 -1.11 -21.00
N GLN A 484 17.09 -0.62 -20.86
CA GLN A 484 17.60 0.56 -21.60
C GLN A 484 19.14 0.59 -21.72
N THR A 485 19.67 1.05 -22.86
CA THR A 485 21.13 1.16 -23.11
C THR A 485 21.49 2.30 -24.09
N ILE A 486 22.26 3.31 -23.63
CA ILE A 486 23.06 4.35 -24.39
C ILE A 486 22.33 5.63 -24.95
N TYR A 487 22.51 6.78 -24.24
CA TYR A 487 22.92 8.20 -24.62
C TYR A 487 22.49 8.87 -25.98
N ASP A 488 22.41 10.21 -26.23
CA ASP A 488 22.54 11.56 -25.55
C ASP A 488 22.12 12.67 -26.62
N HIS A 489 21.81 13.98 -26.48
CA HIS A 489 21.86 15.07 -25.46
C HIS A 489 21.19 16.44 -25.96
N LEU A 490 20.85 17.44 -25.08
CA LEU A 490 20.68 18.95 -25.30
C LEU A 490 19.52 19.59 -26.19
N ARG A 491 19.01 20.87 -26.12
CA ARG A 491 18.80 21.99 -25.13
C ARG A 491 17.76 23.11 -25.62
N VAL A 492 17.24 24.05 -24.75
CA VAL A 492 16.35 25.31 -24.90
C VAL A 492 14.95 25.42 -24.15
N ILE A 493 14.79 26.35 -23.17
CA ILE A 493 13.97 26.40 -21.90
C ILE A 493 12.43 26.73 -21.92
N THR A 494 11.71 26.33 -20.85
CA THR A 494 10.43 26.94 -20.36
C THR A 494 10.44 27.35 -18.86
N GLY A 495 9.52 28.24 -18.42
CA GLY A 495 9.04 28.36 -17.02
C GLY A 495 9.87 29.19 -16.00
N GLY A 496 9.84 30.54 -16.08
CA GLY A 496 10.89 31.37 -15.46
C GLY A 496 10.51 32.60 -14.59
N SER A 497 9.27 32.82 -14.13
CA SER A 497 8.91 34.10 -13.48
C SER A 497 9.42 34.32 -12.04
N ASP A 498 9.73 33.27 -11.29
CA ASP A 498 10.11 33.39 -9.87
C ASP A 498 10.96 32.21 -9.37
N GLY A 499 11.60 32.38 -8.21
CA GLY A 499 12.32 31.33 -7.48
C GLY A 499 13.30 30.53 -8.34
N ILE A 500 13.18 29.19 -8.26
CA ILE A 500 14.04 28.24 -8.99
C ILE A 500 13.92 28.44 -10.51
N GLY A 501 12.72 28.68 -11.05
CA GLY A 501 12.51 28.94 -12.48
C GLY A 501 13.23 30.21 -12.95
N LYS A 502 13.10 31.32 -12.20
CA LYS A 502 13.83 32.57 -12.47
C LYS A 502 15.33 32.38 -12.42
N GLY A 503 15.83 31.58 -11.48
CA GLY A 503 17.25 31.25 -11.40
C GLY A 503 17.75 30.43 -12.61
N TYR A 504 16.94 29.53 -13.16
CA TYR A 504 17.28 28.79 -14.39
C TYR A 504 17.25 29.70 -15.62
N ALA A 505 16.25 30.58 -15.73
CA ALA A 505 16.17 31.57 -16.80
C ALA A 505 17.41 32.48 -16.84
N HIS A 506 17.83 33.03 -15.69
CA HIS A 506 19.09 33.79 -15.56
C HIS A 506 20.33 32.93 -15.85
N TYR A 507 20.40 31.68 -15.38
CA TYR A 507 21.54 30.80 -15.64
C TYR A 507 21.74 30.54 -17.13
N LEU A 508 20.65 30.36 -17.89
CA LEU A 508 20.69 29.91 -19.28
C LEU A 508 20.68 31.07 -20.30
N ALA A 509 20.09 32.22 -19.95
CA ALA A 509 20.41 33.49 -20.60
C ALA A 509 21.91 33.81 -20.45
N GLY A 510 22.49 33.53 -19.27
CA GLY A 510 23.93 33.56 -19.04
C GLY A 510 24.76 32.54 -19.84
N GLN A 511 24.13 31.72 -20.70
CA GLN A 511 24.77 30.85 -21.70
C GLN A 511 24.41 31.25 -23.14
N GLY A 512 23.85 32.45 -23.34
CA GLY A 512 23.46 32.99 -24.66
C GLY A 512 22.18 32.37 -25.25
N MET A 513 21.41 31.60 -24.48
CA MET A 513 20.21 30.93 -24.97
C MET A 513 18.99 31.86 -24.95
N LYS A 514 18.18 31.86 -26.02
CA LYS A 514 16.85 32.47 -26.03
C LYS A 514 15.98 31.86 -24.94
N VAL A 515 15.15 32.67 -24.27
CA VAL A 515 14.35 32.22 -23.11
C VAL A 515 12.86 32.49 -23.30
N LEU A 516 12.03 31.44 -23.18
CA LEU A 516 10.58 31.55 -23.09
C LEU A 516 10.12 31.50 -21.63
N LEU A 517 9.69 32.65 -21.11
CA LEU A 517 9.19 32.79 -19.74
C LEU A 517 7.68 32.53 -19.71
N ILE A 518 7.25 31.41 -19.12
CA ILE A 518 5.83 31.04 -18.96
C ILE A 518 5.43 31.15 -17.48
N ALA A 519 4.36 31.91 -17.17
CA ALA A 519 3.75 32.00 -15.84
C ALA A 519 2.37 32.70 -15.84
N ARG A 520 1.70 32.73 -14.68
CA ARG A 520 0.36 33.33 -14.50
C ARG A 520 0.32 34.86 -14.28
N ASN A 521 1.45 35.52 -14.05
CA ASN A 521 1.51 36.96 -13.74
C ASN A 521 2.45 37.66 -14.72
N GLU A 522 1.88 38.55 -15.54
CA GLU A 522 2.58 39.22 -16.64
C GLU A 522 3.63 40.23 -16.18
N GLU A 523 3.39 40.97 -15.10
CA GLU A 523 4.32 41.96 -14.56
C GLU A 523 5.61 41.33 -13.99
N LYS A 524 5.51 40.14 -13.39
CA LYS A 524 6.69 39.35 -12.99
C LYS A 524 7.43 38.79 -14.22
N LEU A 525 6.71 38.42 -15.28
CA LEU A 525 7.34 37.98 -16.54
C LEU A 525 8.10 39.12 -17.23
N LYS A 526 7.49 40.31 -17.35
CA LYS A 526 8.12 41.53 -17.91
C LYS A 526 9.38 41.91 -17.13
N ARG A 527 9.28 42.05 -15.80
CA ARG A 527 10.45 42.33 -14.94
C ARG A 527 11.58 41.31 -15.06
N VAL A 528 11.28 40.02 -15.20
CA VAL A 528 12.34 39.00 -15.41
C VAL A 528 12.93 39.07 -16.82
N ALA A 529 12.15 39.41 -17.85
CA ALA A 529 12.68 39.68 -19.19
C ALA A 529 13.61 40.91 -19.20
N GLU A 530 13.19 42.01 -18.56
CA GLU A 530 13.99 43.23 -18.37
C GLU A 530 15.30 42.95 -17.61
N GLU A 531 15.24 42.23 -16.48
CA GLU A 531 16.42 41.80 -15.71
C GLU A 531 17.39 40.92 -16.52
N ILE A 532 16.87 40.11 -17.46
CA ILE A 532 17.69 39.28 -18.34
C ILE A 532 18.33 40.15 -19.42
N ALA A 533 17.56 40.98 -20.12
CA ALA A 533 18.06 41.84 -21.19
C ALA A 533 19.13 42.85 -20.70
N ALA A 534 18.95 43.40 -19.49
CA ALA A 534 19.91 44.32 -18.87
C ALA A 534 21.24 43.66 -18.47
N LYS A 535 21.27 42.33 -18.33
CA LYS A 535 22.39 41.57 -17.75
C LYS A 535 23.06 40.62 -18.75
N HIS A 536 22.35 40.25 -19.80
CA HIS A 536 22.76 39.27 -20.81
C HIS A 536 22.46 39.84 -22.20
N HIS A 537 23.31 40.78 -22.64
CA HIS A 537 23.17 41.46 -23.93
C HIS A 537 23.09 40.46 -25.09
N GLY A 538 22.16 40.70 -26.02
CA GLY A 538 21.92 39.82 -27.18
C GLY A 538 20.99 38.63 -26.92
N VAL A 539 20.51 38.40 -25.69
CA VAL A 539 19.54 37.34 -25.40
C VAL A 539 18.11 37.79 -25.73
N GLU A 540 17.44 37.05 -26.61
CA GLU A 540 16.01 37.23 -26.90
C GLU A 540 15.16 36.57 -25.80
N THR A 541 14.22 37.35 -25.24
CA THR A 541 13.26 36.88 -24.22
C THR A 541 11.83 37.02 -24.74
N LYS A 542 11.09 35.91 -24.78
CA LYS A 542 9.64 35.90 -25.05
C LYS A 542 8.88 35.61 -23.77
N ILE A 543 7.76 36.28 -23.53
CA ILE A 543 6.86 36.03 -22.39
C ILE A 543 5.57 35.35 -22.86
N LEU A 544 4.97 34.52 -22.01
CA LEU A 544 3.73 33.81 -22.31
C LEU A 544 2.89 33.67 -21.03
N VAL A 545 1.73 34.32 -21.00
CA VAL A 545 0.84 34.33 -19.84
C VAL A 545 -0.07 33.09 -19.86
N ALA A 546 0.17 32.18 -18.92
CA ALA A 546 -0.57 30.93 -18.76
C ALA A 546 -0.85 30.63 -17.29
N ASP A 547 -2.12 30.36 -16.98
CA ASP A 547 -2.59 29.99 -15.64
C ASP A 547 -2.98 28.51 -15.60
N PHE A 548 -2.06 27.70 -15.09
CA PHE A 548 -2.19 26.24 -14.96
C PHE A 548 -3.27 25.79 -13.96
N SER A 549 -3.91 26.71 -13.23
CA SER A 549 -5.09 26.36 -12.41
C SER A 549 -6.35 26.06 -13.26
N LYS A 550 -6.41 26.56 -14.50
CA LYS A 550 -7.60 26.49 -15.39
C LYS A 550 -7.87 25.11 -16.02
N GLY A 551 -7.12 24.07 -15.65
CA GLY A 551 -7.36 22.70 -16.14
C GLY A 551 -7.04 22.51 -17.63
N GLU A 552 -7.75 21.59 -18.29
CA GLU A 552 -7.47 21.11 -19.66
C GLU A 552 -7.29 22.24 -20.70
N GLN A 553 -8.16 23.26 -20.66
CA GLN A 553 -8.24 24.35 -21.65
C GLN A 553 -6.93 25.13 -21.84
N ILE A 554 -6.09 25.26 -20.81
CA ILE A 554 -4.83 25.99 -20.97
C ILE A 554 -3.83 25.21 -21.83
N TYR A 555 -3.93 23.89 -21.86
CA TYR A 555 -3.00 23.02 -22.58
C TYR A 555 -3.30 22.96 -24.08
N GLU A 556 -4.55 23.15 -24.49
CA GLU A 556 -4.92 23.30 -25.91
C GLU A 556 -4.32 24.59 -26.49
N ARG A 557 -4.43 25.72 -25.77
CA ARG A 557 -3.79 26.98 -26.15
C ARG A 557 -2.26 26.87 -26.15
N LEU A 558 -1.69 26.25 -25.11
CA LEU A 558 -0.24 26.03 -25.04
C LEU A 558 0.25 25.11 -26.17
N ASP A 559 -0.51 24.09 -26.57
CA ASP A 559 -0.14 23.24 -27.70
C ASP A 559 0.00 24.04 -29.01
N GLN A 560 -0.94 24.94 -29.28
CA GLN A 560 -0.90 25.83 -30.45
C GLN A 560 0.28 26.83 -30.37
N GLU A 561 0.49 27.46 -29.21
CA GLU A 561 1.53 28.48 -29.03
C GLU A 561 2.96 27.90 -28.89
N LEU A 562 3.10 26.61 -28.55
CA LEU A 562 4.39 25.95 -28.31
C LEU A 562 4.79 24.96 -29.42
N SER A 563 3.87 24.27 -30.10
CA SER A 563 4.21 23.31 -31.17
C SER A 563 4.87 23.95 -32.40
N SER A 564 4.77 25.28 -32.53
CA SER A 564 5.47 26.08 -33.54
C SER A 564 6.91 26.50 -33.16
N LEU A 565 7.38 26.14 -31.96
CA LEU A 565 8.67 26.57 -31.41
C LEU A 565 9.67 25.40 -31.28
N ASP A 566 10.95 25.67 -31.56
CA ASP A 566 12.05 24.68 -31.41
C ASP A 566 12.47 24.53 -29.92
N ILE A 567 11.59 23.99 -29.09
CA ILE A 567 11.79 23.79 -27.64
C ILE A 567 12.74 22.60 -27.40
N GLY A 568 13.74 22.73 -26.52
CA GLY A 568 14.71 21.66 -26.28
C GLY A 568 15.31 21.51 -24.87
N ILE A 569 14.93 22.35 -23.92
CA ILE A 569 14.95 22.14 -22.47
C ILE A 569 13.51 22.39 -22.06
N LEU A 570 12.86 21.46 -21.40
CA LEU A 570 11.64 21.77 -20.67
C LEU A 570 11.98 21.90 -19.18
N VAL A 571 11.80 23.07 -18.54
CA VAL A 571 12.02 23.18 -17.08
C VAL A 571 10.67 23.24 -16.39
N ASN A 572 10.16 22.06 -16.04
CA ASN A 572 8.89 21.89 -15.33
C ASN A 572 9.06 22.24 -13.85
N ASN A 573 9.18 23.54 -13.60
CA ASN A 573 9.32 24.16 -12.28
C ASN A 573 7.99 24.62 -11.66
N VAL A 574 6.93 24.78 -12.47
CA VAL A 574 5.64 25.29 -11.98
C VAL A 574 5.09 24.36 -10.89
N GLY A 575 4.63 24.95 -9.79
CA GLY A 575 4.08 24.17 -8.68
C GLY A 575 3.55 25.04 -7.54
N VAL A 576 2.71 24.44 -6.72
CA VAL A 576 2.11 25.01 -5.51
C VAL A 576 2.24 24.04 -4.34
N ILE A 577 2.20 24.59 -3.13
CA ILE A 577 2.06 23.86 -1.86
C ILE A 577 0.95 24.54 -1.04
N ASN A 578 0.34 23.82 -0.11
CA ASN A 578 -0.51 24.43 0.91
C ASN A 578 0.34 25.18 1.95
N GLU A 579 -0.07 26.41 2.29
CA GLU A 579 0.72 27.40 3.04
C GLU A 579 1.08 26.96 4.47
N LYS A 580 0.16 26.25 5.13
CA LYS A 580 0.41 25.51 6.38
C LYS A 580 0.07 24.02 6.20
N PRO A 581 0.69 23.10 6.98
CA PRO A 581 0.31 21.69 6.96
C PRO A 581 -1.17 21.55 7.38
N ILE A 582 -1.92 20.71 6.67
CA ILE A 582 -3.38 20.61 6.82
C ILE A 582 -3.87 19.19 6.56
N GLN A 583 -4.88 18.73 7.30
CA GLN A 583 -5.48 17.40 7.03
C GLN A 583 -6.21 17.41 5.68
N VAL A 584 -6.17 16.29 4.95
CA VAL A 584 -6.76 16.17 3.59
C VAL A 584 -8.24 16.61 3.55
N ASP A 585 -9.03 16.23 4.54
CA ASP A 585 -10.46 16.57 4.69
C ASP A 585 -10.75 18.01 5.11
N ARG A 586 -9.70 18.80 5.39
CA ARG A 586 -9.80 20.23 5.70
C ARG A 586 -9.26 21.12 4.58
N MET A 587 -8.81 20.53 3.47
CA MET A 587 -8.35 21.29 2.30
C MET A 587 -9.54 21.92 1.57
N GLU A 588 -9.36 23.11 1.02
CA GLU A 588 -10.28 23.63 0.00
C GLU A 588 -10.22 22.71 -1.24
N LYS A 589 -11.38 22.33 -1.81
CA LYS A 589 -11.45 21.51 -3.04
C LYS A 589 -10.57 22.09 -4.15
N ARG A 590 -10.62 23.42 -4.34
CA ARG A 590 -9.82 24.15 -5.33
C ARG A 590 -8.31 24.01 -5.10
N LEU A 591 -7.86 23.98 -3.84
CA LEU A 591 -6.44 23.79 -3.51
C LEU A 591 -5.99 22.35 -3.80
N LEU A 592 -6.85 21.36 -3.55
CA LEU A 592 -6.61 19.95 -3.94
C LEU A 592 -6.47 19.83 -5.47
N TRP A 593 -7.39 20.43 -6.24
CA TRP A 593 -7.29 20.49 -7.70
C TRP A 593 -6.04 21.23 -8.18
N ASN A 594 -5.72 22.41 -7.63
CA ASN A 594 -4.52 23.15 -7.96
C ASN A 594 -3.25 22.31 -7.72
N LEU A 595 -3.19 21.55 -6.63
CA LEU A 595 -2.05 20.66 -6.34
C LEU A 595 -1.90 19.52 -7.34
N ILE A 596 -2.97 19.07 -8.00
CA ILE A 596 -2.92 18.06 -9.08
C ILE A 596 -2.63 18.75 -10.42
N ASN A 597 -3.45 19.69 -10.83
CA ASN A 597 -3.38 20.37 -12.13
C ASN A 597 -2.03 21.06 -12.36
N ILE A 598 -1.47 21.70 -11.32
CA ILE A 598 -0.25 22.48 -11.44
C ILE A 598 1.00 21.62 -11.17
N ASN A 599 1.03 20.75 -10.15
CA ASN A 599 2.24 19.97 -9.83
C ASN A 599 2.41 18.70 -10.70
N ILE A 600 1.33 18.21 -11.31
CA ILE A 600 1.30 16.94 -12.07
C ILE A 600 0.88 17.20 -13.51
N GLY A 601 -0.27 17.85 -13.71
CA GLY A 601 -0.84 18.14 -15.04
C GLY A 601 0.12 18.96 -15.89
N ALA A 602 0.57 20.11 -15.37
CA ALA A 602 1.42 21.04 -16.12
C ALA A 602 2.70 20.39 -16.65
N ALA A 603 3.43 19.69 -15.79
CA ALA A 603 4.66 19.02 -16.19
C ALA A 603 4.41 17.88 -17.20
N THR A 604 3.36 17.08 -16.98
CA THR A 604 3.06 15.92 -17.83
C THR A 604 2.62 16.36 -19.24
N LEU A 605 1.73 17.35 -19.34
CA LEU A 605 1.23 17.85 -20.63
C LEU A 605 2.26 18.72 -21.37
N LEU A 606 3.08 19.51 -20.67
CA LEU A 606 4.19 20.21 -21.33
C LEU A 606 5.23 19.23 -21.89
N CYS A 607 5.48 18.08 -21.25
CA CYS A 607 6.28 17.02 -21.84
C CYS A 607 5.64 16.48 -23.13
N ASN A 608 4.35 16.14 -23.12
CA ASN A 608 3.63 15.66 -24.31
C ASN A 608 3.69 16.66 -25.49
N ILE A 609 3.60 17.97 -25.22
CA ILE A 609 3.69 19.03 -26.24
C ILE A 609 5.13 19.17 -26.79
N ALA A 610 6.16 19.12 -25.94
CA ALA A 610 7.54 19.38 -26.36
C ALA A 610 8.25 18.16 -26.99
N LEU A 611 7.86 16.93 -26.61
CA LEU A 611 8.58 15.73 -27.04
C LEU A 611 8.54 15.42 -28.56
N PRO A 612 7.43 15.63 -29.29
CA PRO A 612 7.40 15.42 -30.75
C PRO A 612 8.46 16.23 -31.50
N SER A 613 8.68 17.51 -31.13
CA SER A 613 9.71 18.34 -31.74
C SER A 613 11.11 17.93 -31.28
N MET A 614 11.31 17.60 -30.00
CA MET A 614 12.57 17.07 -29.47
C MET A 614 13.02 15.79 -30.18
N LYS A 615 12.12 14.81 -30.33
CA LYS A 615 12.40 13.53 -30.99
C LYS A 615 12.76 13.69 -32.46
N LYS A 616 12.01 14.51 -33.21
CA LYS A 616 12.20 14.71 -34.66
C LYS A 616 13.63 15.13 -35.04
N ARG A 617 14.33 15.83 -34.15
CA ARG A 617 15.71 16.31 -34.33
C ARG A 617 16.75 15.55 -33.49
N HIS A 618 16.35 14.44 -32.86
CA HIS A 618 17.16 13.59 -32.00
C HIS A 618 18.03 14.34 -30.97
N ARG A 619 17.46 15.38 -30.32
CA ARG A 619 18.15 16.15 -29.26
C ARG A 619 17.16 16.83 -28.31
N GLY A 620 17.35 16.70 -27.00
CA GLY A 620 16.60 17.48 -26.01
C GLY A 620 17.09 17.33 -24.56
N LEU A 621 16.46 18.09 -23.66
CA LEU A 621 16.57 17.96 -22.21
C LEU A 621 15.20 18.26 -21.58
N ILE A 622 14.90 17.59 -20.47
CA ILE A 622 13.77 17.86 -19.60
C ILE A 622 14.32 17.94 -18.17
N ILE A 623 13.88 18.93 -17.40
CA ILE A 623 14.27 19.19 -16.02
C ILE A 623 12.99 19.28 -15.18
N ASN A 624 12.66 18.20 -14.50
CA ASN A 624 11.43 18.08 -13.71
C ASN A 624 11.70 18.37 -12.23
N ILE A 625 11.04 19.39 -11.67
CA ILE A 625 11.26 19.81 -10.28
C ILE A 625 10.36 19.01 -9.33
N SER A 626 10.95 17.99 -8.71
CA SER A 626 10.38 17.17 -7.64
C SER A 626 10.54 17.86 -6.27
N SER A 627 10.76 17.11 -5.20
CA SER A 627 11.05 17.55 -3.83
C SER A 627 11.59 16.38 -2.99
N LEU A 628 12.28 16.64 -1.88
CA LEU A 628 12.53 15.63 -0.84
C LEU A 628 11.25 14.93 -0.35
N ALA A 629 10.10 15.63 -0.40
CA ALA A 629 8.78 15.08 -0.05
C ALA A 629 8.33 13.89 -0.95
N SER A 630 9.04 13.61 -2.05
CA SER A 630 8.82 12.41 -2.87
C SER A 630 9.30 11.11 -2.20
N LEU A 631 10.27 11.18 -1.28
CA LEU A 631 11.03 10.04 -0.77
C LEU A 631 10.34 9.29 0.38
N ALA A 632 9.44 9.97 1.09
CA ALA A 632 8.60 9.42 2.13
C ALA A 632 7.21 10.07 2.04
N PRO A 633 6.13 9.33 2.34
CA PRO A 633 4.83 9.96 2.55
C PRO A 633 4.96 10.99 3.69
N THR A 634 4.32 12.14 3.52
CA THR A 634 4.36 13.23 4.51
C THR A 634 2.93 13.55 4.93
N PRO A 635 2.48 13.12 6.12
CA PRO A 635 1.17 13.48 6.65
C PRO A 635 1.01 15.00 6.68
N TYR A 636 -0.20 15.48 6.46
CA TYR A 636 -0.58 16.90 6.41
C TYR A 636 0.04 17.71 5.25
N LEU A 637 0.88 17.06 4.43
CA LEU A 637 1.28 17.47 3.08
C LEU A 637 0.94 16.33 2.07
N ALA A 638 -0.03 15.47 2.37
CA ALA A 638 -0.22 14.18 1.69
C ALA A 638 -0.37 14.30 0.17
N ILE A 639 -1.18 15.25 -0.31
CA ILE A 639 -1.40 15.54 -1.73
C ILE A 639 -0.11 16.04 -2.39
N TYR A 640 0.64 16.94 -1.74
CA TYR A 640 1.92 17.47 -2.25
C TYR A 640 3.02 16.41 -2.29
N ALA A 641 3.18 15.62 -1.21
CA ALA A 641 4.17 14.54 -1.16
C ALA A 641 3.87 13.46 -2.22
N ALA A 642 2.58 13.15 -2.44
CA ALA A 642 2.15 12.25 -3.51
C ALA A 642 2.40 12.85 -4.91
N SER A 643 2.16 14.16 -5.12
CA SER A 643 2.44 14.83 -6.41
C SER A 643 3.92 14.87 -6.75
N LYS A 644 4.79 15.12 -5.76
CA LYS A 644 6.25 15.07 -5.99
C LYS A 644 6.77 13.63 -6.13
N ALA A 645 6.13 12.64 -5.51
CA ALA A 645 6.41 11.23 -5.78
C ALA A 645 5.95 10.77 -7.18
N TYR A 646 4.82 11.27 -7.68
CA TYR A 646 4.46 11.15 -9.10
C TYR A 646 5.61 11.70 -9.95
N MET A 647 6.04 12.95 -9.71
CA MET A 647 7.04 13.60 -10.56
C MET A 647 8.37 12.84 -10.60
N THR A 648 8.85 12.30 -9.47
CA THR A 648 10.05 11.45 -9.46
C THR A 648 9.87 10.16 -10.28
N SER A 649 8.71 9.48 -10.18
CA SER A 649 8.44 8.26 -10.93
C SER A 649 8.21 8.51 -12.42
N PHE A 650 7.54 9.61 -12.77
CA PHE A 650 7.28 10.04 -14.13
C PHE A 650 8.57 10.39 -14.85
N SER A 651 9.43 11.20 -14.22
CA SER A 651 10.72 11.63 -14.79
C SER A 651 11.66 10.47 -15.03
N LEU A 652 11.72 9.49 -14.11
CA LEU A 652 12.49 8.27 -14.32
C LEU A 652 11.93 7.42 -15.46
N ALA A 653 10.61 7.21 -15.54
CA ALA A 653 10.03 6.46 -16.65
C ALA A 653 10.21 7.18 -18.00
N LEU A 654 10.21 8.52 -17.99
CA LEU A 654 10.38 9.34 -19.18
C LEU A 654 11.82 9.33 -19.70
N GLN A 655 12.83 9.35 -18.83
CA GLN A 655 14.25 9.17 -19.22
C GLN A 655 14.42 7.92 -20.11
N GLU A 656 13.78 6.82 -19.74
CA GLU A 656 13.85 5.56 -20.50
C GLU A 656 13.18 5.64 -21.88
N GLU A 657 12.03 6.33 -21.98
CA GLU A 657 11.29 6.49 -23.24
C GLU A 657 11.99 7.44 -24.23
N VAL A 658 12.84 8.36 -23.75
CA VAL A 658 13.36 9.49 -24.54
C VAL A 658 14.87 9.44 -24.79
N ALA A 659 15.64 8.72 -23.98
CA ALA A 659 17.07 8.49 -24.20
C ALA A 659 17.43 7.94 -25.60
N PRO A 660 16.68 7.00 -26.21
CA PRO A 660 16.95 6.51 -27.58
C PRO A 660 16.84 7.58 -28.68
N TYR A 661 16.32 8.75 -28.35
CA TYR A 661 16.18 9.91 -29.23
C TYR A 661 17.15 11.04 -28.86
N GLY A 662 18.18 10.78 -28.06
CA GLY A 662 19.14 11.80 -27.63
C GLY A 662 18.53 12.88 -26.74
N ILE A 663 17.51 12.53 -25.95
CA ILE A 663 16.83 13.46 -25.04
C ILE A 663 17.20 13.08 -23.60
N ASP A 664 17.70 14.05 -22.85
CA ASP A 664 17.94 13.93 -21.41
C ASP A 664 16.65 14.21 -20.60
N CYS A 665 16.45 13.61 -19.43
CA CYS A 665 15.33 13.89 -18.52
C CYS A 665 15.76 13.86 -17.03
N GLN A 666 16.37 14.96 -16.58
CA GLN A 666 16.82 15.10 -15.20
C GLN A 666 15.67 15.40 -14.23
N THR A 667 15.64 14.67 -13.11
CA THR A 667 14.83 14.98 -11.93
C THR A 667 15.64 15.83 -10.95
N VAL A 668 15.11 16.99 -10.55
CA VAL A 668 15.69 17.79 -9.46
C VAL A 668 14.81 17.65 -8.22
N ALA A 669 15.33 17.07 -7.14
CA ALA A 669 14.60 16.85 -5.89
C ALA A 669 15.15 17.75 -4.76
N PRO A 670 14.80 19.06 -4.75
CA PRO A 670 15.30 19.99 -3.75
C PRO A 670 14.71 19.74 -2.36
N GLY A 671 15.49 20.09 -1.34
CA GLY A 671 14.99 20.35 0.01
C GLY A 671 14.51 21.79 0.15
N TYR A 672 14.71 22.37 1.32
CA TYR A 672 14.29 23.73 1.63
C TYR A 672 15.19 24.77 0.92
N VAL A 673 14.63 25.50 -0.04
CA VAL A 673 15.33 26.50 -0.88
C VAL A 673 14.61 27.84 -0.79
N HIS A 674 15.37 28.92 -0.53
CA HIS A 674 14.84 30.29 -0.40
C HIS A 674 13.97 30.70 -1.61
N THR A 675 12.66 30.62 -1.42
CA THR A 675 11.60 30.93 -2.39
C THR A 675 10.33 31.32 -1.62
N SER A 676 9.36 31.97 -2.26
CA SER A 676 8.07 32.25 -1.59
C SER A 676 7.33 30.98 -1.14
N MET A 677 7.58 29.83 -1.77
CA MET A 677 7.07 28.52 -1.33
C MET A 677 7.62 28.08 0.04
N THR A 678 8.67 28.72 0.55
CA THR A 678 9.29 28.46 1.86
C THR A 678 9.18 29.63 2.83
N GLU A 679 8.47 30.69 2.45
CA GLU A 679 8.47 31.97 3.19
C GLU A 679 7.84 31.85 4.58
N TYR A 680 6.87 30.93 4.75
CA TYR A 680 6.27 30.54 6.02
C TYR A 680 7.25 29.91 7.04
N LEU A 681 8.48 29.57 6.62
CA LEU A 681 9.56 29.08 7.51
C LEU A 681 10.43 30.22 8.07
N ASN A 682 10.27 31.45 7.55
CA ASN A 682 10.84 32.64 8.17
C ASN A 682 9.91 33.09 9.30
N THR A 683 10.25 32.76 10.55
CA THR A 683 9.47 33.21 11.73
C THR A 683 9.58 34.73 11.88
N THR A 684 8.51 35.46 11.55
CA THR A 684 8.46 36.94 11.62
C THR A 684 8.40 37.47 13.06
N ASP A 685 7.85 36.69 13.98
CA ASP A 685 7.82 36.98 15.42
C ASP A 685 8.92 36.25 16.19
N GLY A 686 9.40 36.86 17.27
CA GLY A 686 10.62 36.47 18.01
C GLY A 686 10.62 35.11 18.72
N GLN A 687 9.62 34.25 18.51
CA GLN A 687 9.64 32.88 19.02
C GLN A 687 10.59 32.01 18.19
N LYS A 688 11.76 31.71 18.77
CA LYS A 688 12.70 30.73 18.21
C LYS A 688 12.06 29.34 18.21
N SER A 689 11.56 28.90 17.06
CA SER A 689 11.27 27.48 16.84
C SER A 689 12.50 26.65 17.20
N SER A 690 12.29 25.51 17.87
CA SER A 690 13.36 24.59 18.24
C SER A 690 14.04 23.94 17.03
N PHE A 691 13.45 24.06 15.83
CA PHE A 691 13.95 23.51 14.57
C PHE A 691 14.35 24.61 13.58
N SER A 692 15.60 25.05 13.64
CA SER A 692 16.16 25.96 12.62
C SER A 692 16.43 25.22 11.29
N VAL A 693 15.53 25.39 10.32
CA VAL A 693 15.65 24.82 8.98
C VAL A 693 16.61 25.67 8.13
N ARG A 694 17.76 25.11 7.75
CA ARG A 694 18.76 25.82 6.93
C ARG A 694 18.37 25.81 5.45
N LEU A 695 17.78 26.92 4.99
CA LEU A 695 17.44 27.19 3.59
C LEU A 695 18.70 27.31 2.71
N VAL A 696 18.66 26.71 1.51
CA VAL A 696 19.69 26.85 0.46
C VAL A 696 19.34 28.02 -0.47
N LYS A 697 20.33 28.77 -0.96
CA LYS A 697 20.12 29.87 -1.92
C LYS A 697 19.92 29.31 -3.33
N VAL A 698 18.93 29.82 -4.06
CA VAL A 698 18.58 29.40 -5.43
C VAL A 698 19.79 29.36 -6.38
N LYS A 699 20.63 30.41 -6.37
CA LYS A 699 21.81 30.51 -7.25
C LYS A 699 22.81 29.36 -7.03
N ASP A 700 22.99 28.94 -5.79
CA ASP A 700 23.98 27.94 -5.40
C ASP A 700 23.42 26.53 -5.66
N MET A 701 22.10 26.37 -5.54
CA MET A 701 21.39 25.16 -5.97
C MET A 701 21.49 24.96 -7.49
N ILE A 702 21.23 26.00 -8.28
CA ILE A 702 21.15 25.90 -9.75
C ILE A 702 22.54 25.74 -10.37
N ARG A 703 23.58 26.34 -9.80
CA ARG A 703 24.97 26.07 -10.20
C ARG A 703 25.31 24.57 -10.08
N TYR A 704 24.92 23.92 -8.99
CA TYR A 704 25.19 22.50 -8.78
C TYR A 704 24.27 21.60 -9.61
N ALA A 705 22.97 21.91 -9.73
CA ALA A 705 22.06 21.18 -10.60
C ALA A 705 22.49 21.27 -12.08
N GLY A 706 22.86 22.46 -12.57
CA GLY A 706 23.41 22.68 -13.90
C GLY A 706 24.69 21.89 -14.16
N TYR A 707 25.58 21.79 -13.16
CA TYR A 707 26.78 20.94 -13.24
C TYR A 707 26.46 19.44 -13.34
N CYS A 708 25.30 18.99 -12.85
CA CYS A 708 24.84 17.60 -12.89
C CYS A 708 24.14 17.19 -14.21
N ILE A 709 23.76 18.15 -15.07
CA ILE A 709 23.15 17.86 -16.39
C ILE A 709 24.10 16.98 -17.21
N GLY A 710 23.56 15.92 -17.83
CA GLY A 710 24.33 14.94 -18.61
C GLY A 710 25.28 14.05 -17.77
N LYS A 711 25.14 14.04 -16.44
CA LYS A 711 25.99 13.22 -15.54
C LYS A 711 25.19 12.37 -14.55
N VAL A 712 24.01 12.85 -14.14
CA VAL A 712 23.06 12.12 -13.30
C VAL A 712 21.61 12.50 -13.64
N ASP A 713 20.77 11.48 -13.77
CA ASP A 713 19.31 11.60 -14.02
C ASP A 713 18.57 12.11 -12.77
N GLN A 714 19.19 12.01 -11.59
CA GLN A 714 18.68 12.59 -10.35
C GLN A 714 19.73 13.45 -9.65
N THR A 715 19.36 14.68 -9.34
CA THR A 715 20.13 15.57 -8.48
C THR A 715 19.23 16.19 -7.42
N THR A 716 19.78 16.52 -6.26
CA THR A 716 19.08 17.25 -5.19
C THR A 716 19.31 18.76 -5.27
N GLY A 717 20.06 19.19 -6.29
CA GLY A 717 20.50 20.56 -6.47
C GLY A 717 21.52 21.05 -5.44
N HIS A 718 21.79 20.35 -4.33
CA HIS A 718 22.80 20.80 -3.38
C HIS A 718 23.32 19.64 -2.51
N TRP A 719 24.62 19.61 -2.21
CA TRP A 719 25.25 18.51 -1.48
C TRP A 719 24.60 18.22 -0.10
N SER A 720 24.14 19.25 0.61
CA SER A 720 23.44 19.09 1.89
C SER A 720 22.07 18.40 1.74
N HIS A 721 21.35 18.67 0.65
CA HIS A 721 20.15 17.91 0.30
C HIS A 721 20.51 16.48 -0.13
N GLY A 722 21.64 16.27 -0.81
CA GLY A 722 22.19 14.95 -1.12
C GLY A 722 22.38 14.08 0.12
N ILE A 723 22.92 14.66 1.21
CA ILE A 723 23.02 14.03 2.52
C ILE A 723 21.63 13.72 3.10
N GLN A 724 20.69 14.68 3.05
CA GLN A 724 19.31 14.47 3.52
C GLN A 724 18.60 13.32 2.78
N VAL A 725 18.80 13.17 1.47
CA VAL A 725 18.32 12.02 0.67
C VAL A 725 19.00 10.73 1.10
N ARG A 726 20.34 10.71 1.12
CA ARG A 726 21.16 9.52 1.38
C ARG A 726 20.85 8.87 2.73
N TYR A 727 20.49 9.68 3.72
CA TYR A 727 20.19 9.24 5.09
C TYR A 727 18.72 9.38 5.51
N ARG A 728 17.83 9.85 4.61
CA ARG A 728 16.40 10.12 4.86
C ARG A 728 16.14 11.02 6.08
N LEU A 729 16.90 12.11 6.20
CA LEU A 729 16.82 13.08 7.30
C LEU A 729 15.91 14.26 6.95
N SER A 730 15.02 14.65 7.87
CA SER A 730 14.12 15.81 7.71
C SER A 730 14.82 17.17 7.79
N SER A 731 15.87 17.28 8.61
CA SER A 731 16.52 18.54 8.95
C SER A 731 18.04 18.39 9.05
N CYS A 732 18.78 19.39 8.56
CA CYS A 732 20.18 19.58 8.95
C CYS A 732 20.24 20.20 10.35
N TYR A 733 20.11 19.36 11.39
CA TYR A 733 20.35 19.73 12.78
C TYR A 733 21.72 20.40 12.98
N ARG A 734 21.82 21.28 13.99
CA ARG A 734 23.03 22.06 14.33
C ARG A 734 24.14 21.24 15.01
N PHE A 735 24.34 19.98 14.61
CA PHE A 735 25.42 19.14 15.11
C PHE A 735 26.77 19.69 14.66
N HIS A 736 27.73 19.78 15.58
CA HIS A 736 29.13 20.06 15.25
C HIS A 736 29.76 18.81 14.63
N PHE A 737 30.06 18.88 13.33
CA PHE A 737 30.35 17.71 12.47
C PHE A 737 31.71 17.01 12.71
N HIS A 738 32.37 17.21 13.87
CA HIS A 738 33.69 16.65 14.17
C HIS A 738 33.69 15.34 14.97
N LYS A 739 32.54 14.83 15.46
CA LYS A 739 32.48 13.56 16.22
C LYS A 739 31.22 12.71 15.90
N PHE A 740 31.15 12.18 14.68
CA PHE A 740 30.20 11.11 14.33
C PHE A 740 30.93 9.94 13.67
N ASN A 741 31.07 8.82 14.39
CA ASN A 741 31.59 7.58 13.83
C ASN A 741 30.48 6.78 13.11
N SER A 742 30.87 6.08 12.05
CA SER A 742 30.02 5.30 11.13
C SER A 742 29.03 4.35 11.82
N PHE A 743 29.36 3.85 13.00
CA PHE A 743 28.55 2.91 13.78
C PHE A 743 27.15 3.46 14.11
N GLN A 744 27.04 4.72 14.57
CA GLN A 744 25.74 5.33 14.88
C GLN A 744 24.94 5.64 13.60
N THR A 745 25.61 5.93 12.49
CA THR A 745 25.00 6.15 11.18
C THR A 745 24.38 4.86 10.62
N ALA A 746 24.99 3.70 10.90
CA ALA A 746 24.44 2.40 10.53
C ALA A 746 23.10 2.11 11.25
N ILE A 747 23.01 2.42 12.55
CA ILE A 747 21.78 2.23 13.36
C ILE A 747 20.60 2.99 12.75
N LEU A 748 20.78 4.27 12.40
CA LEU A 748 19.73 5.06 11.72
C LEU A 748 19.31 4.45 10.37
N ASN A 749 20.24 3.88 9.60
CA ASN A 749 19.90 3.19 8.37
C ASN A 749 19.12 1.88 8.62
N MET A 750 19.46 1.11 9.65
CA MET A 750 18.77 -0.13 10.04
C MET A 750 17.35 0.08 10.59
N LEU A 751 16.97 1.29 11.05
CA LEU A 751 15.62 1.53 11.55
C LEU A 751 14.55 1.21 10.49
N PRO A 752 13.50 0.41 10.81
CA PRO A 752 12.42 0.11 9.90
C PRO A 752 11.74 1.36 9.34
N ALA A 753 11.27 1.29 8.09
CA ALA A 753 10.63 2.41 7.41
C ALA A 753 9.43 2.99 8.21
N SER A 754 8.70 2.14 8.93
CA SER A 754 7.61 2.52 9.83
C SER A 754 8.06 3.38 11.03
N LEU A 755 9.28 3.18 11.55
CA LEU A 755 9.80 3.96 12.67
C LEU A 755 10.31 5.33 12.21
N LYS A 756 10.99 5.38 11.06
CA LYS A 756 11.37 6.63 10.38
C LYS A 756 10.14 7.48 10.07
N PHE A 757 9.08 6.84 9.56
CA PHE A 757 7.81 7.48 9.24
C PHE A 757 7.08 8.03 10.48
N ARG A 758 7.12 7.33 11.62
CA ARG A 758 6.59 7.85 12.92
C ARG A 758 7.31 9.11 13.41
N LEU A 759 8.63 9.22 13.22
CA LEU A 759 9.39 10.42 13.58
C LEU A 759 8.98 11.62 12.71
N PHE A 760 8.85 11.41 11.39
CA PHE A 760 8.32 12.43 10.47
C PHE A 760 6.89 12.85 10.86
N SER A 761 6.00 11.91 11.17
CA SER A 761 4.64 12.23 11.60
C SER A 761 4.61 13.11 12.85
N ARG A 762 5.42 12.79 13.88
CA ARG A 762 5.49 13.61 15.10
C ARG A 762 5.92 15.05 14.83
N PHE A 763 6.90 15.25 13.95
CA PHE A 763 7.39 16.59 13.59
C PHE A 763 6.28 17.44 12.94
N TYR A 764 5.56 16.90 11.96
CA TYR A 764 4.45 17.64 11.32
C TYR A 764 3.22 17.79 12.22
N THR A 765 2.92 16.84 13.11
CA THR A 765 1.88 17.01 14.14
C THR A 765 2.25 18.13 15.12
N GLN A 766 3.52 18.27 15.50
CA GLN A 766 3.97 19.35 16.38
C GLN A 766 3.84 20.72 15.70
N LEU A 767 4.32 20.87 14.45
CA LEU A 767 4.12 22.09 13.67
C LEU A 767 2.63 22.47 13.57
N LEU A 768 1.75 21.49 13.39
CA LEU A 768 0.30 21.72 13.37
C LEU A 768 -0.24 22.26 14.70
N HIS A 769 0.25 21.77 15.84
CA HIS A 769 -0.11 22.34 17.14
C HIS A 769 0.39 23.79 17.27
N GLU A 770 1.67 24.03 16.95
CA GLU A 770 2.29 25.36 16.97
C GLU A 770 1.51 26.38 16.12
N PHE A 771 1.09 26.03 14.89
CA PHE A 771 0.24 26.91 14.07
C PHE A 771 -1.22 27.00 14.58
N SER A 772 -1.79 25.93 15.15
CA SER A 772 -3.18 25.95 15.63
C SER A 772 -3.41 26.80 16.88
N ASP A 773 -2.37 27.00 17.71
CA ASP A 773 -2.45 27.89 18.88
C ASP A 773 -2.14 29.36 18.54
N VAL A 774 -1.65 29.64 17.32
CA VAL A 774 -1.66 31.00 16.73
C VAL A 774 -3.06 31.36 16.25
N ASP A 775 -3.73 30.46 15.49
CA ASP A 775 -5.11 30.66 15.05
C ASP A 775 -6.10 30.89 16.23
N LYS A 776 -5.79 30.36 17.43
CA LYS A 776 -6.55 30.59 18.69
C LYS A 776 -6.16 31.83 19.50
N LYS A 777 -5.12 32.56 19.11
CA LYS A 777 -4.69 33.82 19.75
C LYS A 777 -4.98 35.05 18.90
N ALA A 778 -5.38 34.83 17.64
CA ALA A 778 -5.86 35.85 16.71
C ALA A 778 -7.40 35.93 16.65
N ALA A 779 -8.09 35.21 17.53
CA ALA A 779 -9.55 35.15 17.70
C ALA A 779 -9.89 35.16 19.20
#